data_AF-A0A8I1R6T7-F1
#
_entry.id   AF-A0A8I1R6T7-F1
#
_cell.length_a   1.000
_cell.length_b   1.000
_cell.length_c   1.000
_cell.angle_alpha   90.00
_cell.angle_beta   90.00
_cell.angle_gamma   90.00
#
_symmetry.space_group_name_H-M   'P 1'
#
loop_
_entity.id
_entity.type
_entity.pdbx_description
1 polymer ?
#
loop_
_entity_poly.entity_id
_entity_poly.type
_entity_poly.pdbx_seq_one_letter_code
_entity_poly.pdbx_strand_id
1 'polypeptide(L)'
;MGKKNLTNAHCLLEMIEKAPVSTLRAFSGLPECQALARGFDWSQNESTLPSALVEHVKHLRKEQRDPAEREALRVLRLASPRGSAILANVAEQLNDSDLIATFLSQDGGEIGRSVWMRTHSDDAARLFDVAESILNTGDLRGNKRLHDAFDVPCDEAPPFIWNDAVKKELETQLTNVMRLGEPCEVVYVPLADENKSGETKTIHYLVVRFAGEQVTAVQVINRNRRSFCYFPARDATLIYAPHRKVVEVYAHTLSTRAPLANVLSKHGFKMPLSNRPLNRSRYDLSRFALPLKDEKPRLDGAKVERLYLTEAKALLGHSTDAVSLHIDSGAELHDVISGRWSDHPFSQPGAILGVTLVADLVFDGETTETSLSIVLAEPGRCSLQGEKDQRMRQAGTQLLEALGVLKPLHPGSGVDDPNLVLQVARLLECATSPMDGFALAQLGIDIDRFEDEGIITEGDRITEKVVDLADGERFTVKLERCADANQVRYRDPLTGTDVILPAKHARRWKVHLNWLREEIITALGGALQGVRGKHLDEEPVFLGEIDIDGHAVALYFAAKMSSERQYAKVDTALRLRPRAVPGIVLTTASIPFPFAGTNVVIPTEDVLSSAGSKSAIDMARIKVAYRHGQQAAMGGTAVSLKVSTDGYSAVLHIPGKAPWRVTSKGKIAVLQRLVDAYAAGTPHVNTKKLMEDTNCGSPANLFSKNSPWRDYLVKVKGAHAWQLHLPMLDDPVDDDASEVESEAEALAG
;
A
#
# COMPACT_ATOMS: atom_id res chain seq x y z
N MET A 1 25.10 41.30 14.34
CA MET A 1 24.88 39.86 14.62
C MET A 1 23.51 39.47 14.10
N GLY A 2 23.44 38.63 13.05
CA GLY A 2 22.20 38.34 12.34
C GLY A 2 21.26 37.41 13.14
N LYS A 3 19.98 37.78 13.23
CA LYS A 3 18.90 36.91 13.74
C LYS A 3 18.87 35.63 12.90
N LYS A 4 19.38 34.51 13.43
CA LYS A 4 19.09 33.19 12.87
C LYS A 4 17.59 32.93 13.08
N ASN A 5 16.79 33.11 12.04
CA ASN A 5 15.38 32.70 12.09
C ASN A 5 15.32 31.19 12.27
N LEU A 6 14.77 30.73 13.40
CA LEU A 6 14.53 29.32 13.69
C LEU A 6 13.33 28.84 12.87
N THR A 7 13.52 28.60 11.57
CA THR A 7 12.44 28.17 10.66
C THR A 7 11.83 26.81 10.98
N ASN A 8 12.42 26.02 11.89
CA ASN A 8 12.05 24.64 12.20
C ASN A 8 11.71 24.42 13.70
N ALA A 9 11.26 25.45 14.42
CA ALA A 9 10.93 25.37 15.86
C ALA A 9 9.71 26.23 16.23
N HIS A 10 8.79 26.42 15.29
CA HIS A 10 7.75 27.44 15.42
C HIS A 10 6.74 27.09 16.51
N CYS A 11 6.30 25.83 16.58
CA CYS A 11 5.30 25.40 17.55
C CYS A 11 5.87 25.41 18.97
N LEU A 12 7.12 24.98 19.14
CA LEU A 12 7.80 25.03 20.42
C LEU A 12 7.97 26.47 20.93
N LEU A 13 8.36 27.40 20.05
CA LEU A 13 8.47 28.82 20.41
C LEU A 13 7.12 29.43 20.77
N GLU A 14 6.07 29.14 19.98
CA GLU A 14 4.71 29.61 20.26
C GLU A 14 4.20 29.10 21.62
N MET A 15 4.48 27.83 21.95
CA MET A 15 4.10 27.26 23.24
C MET A 15 4.88 27.91 24.40
N ILE A 16 6.18 28.18 24.25
CA ILE A 16 6.99 28.87 25.26
C ILE A 16 6.48 30.29 25.51
N GLU A 17 6.02 30.98 24.47
CA GLU A 17 5.47 32.34 24.60
C GLU A 17 4.11 32.38 25.30
N LYS A 18 3.28 31.35 25.14
CA LYS A 18 1.87 31.35 25.58
C LYS A 18 1.59 30.56 26.85
N ALA A 19 2.40 29.55 27.18
CA ALA A 19 2.17 28.68 28.32
C ALA A 19 2.78 29.25 29.61
N PRO A 20 2.16 29.05 30.78
CA PRO A 20 2.75 29.42 32.05
C PRO A 20 3.95 28.50 32.39
N VAL A 21 4.81 28.96 33.29
CA VAL A 21 6.06 28.27 33.64
C VAL A 21 5.81 26.87 34.23
N SER A 22 4.74 26.69 35.00
CA SER A 22 4.31 25.38 35.53
C SER A 22 4.06 24.37 34.40
N THR A 23 3.32 24.79 33.37
CA THR A 23 3.02 24.00 32.17
C THR A 23 4.28 23.69 31.36
N LEU A 24 5.19 24.65 31.20
CA LEU A 24 6.47 24.42 30.51
C LEU A 24 7.37 23.44 31.24
N ARG A 25 7.39 23.49 32.59
CA ARG A 25 8.11 22.50 33.42
C ARG A 25 7.54 21.11 33.22
N ALA A 26 6.21 20.94 33.30
CA ALA A 26 5.55 19.65 33.07
C ALA A 26 5.86 19.11 31.67
N PHE A 27 5.74 19.94 30.63
CA PHE A 27 6.06 19.59 29.25
C PHE A 27 7.52 19.13 29.08
N SER A 28 8.47 19.82 29.74
CA SER A 28 9.90 19.46 29.67
C SER A 28 10.23 18.10 30.32
N GLY A 29 9.33 17.58 31.17
CA GLY A 29 9.44 16.28 31.81
C GLY A 29 9.14 15.10 30.87
N LEU A 30 8.57 15.35 29.69
CA LEU A 30 8.31 14.30 28.70
C LEU A 30 9.64 13.66 28.22
N PRO A 31 9.68 12.34 27.98
CA PRO A 31 10.85 11.66 27.45
C PRO A 31 11.41 12.30 26.17
N GLU A 32 10.52 12.74 25.28
CA GLU A 32 10.83 13.40 24.02
C GLU A 32 11.38 14.82 24.22
N CYS A 33 11.08 15.46 25.35
CA CYS A 33 11.44 16.84 25.68
C CYS A 33 12.63 16.96 26.64
N GLN A 34 13.26 15.85 27.03
CA GLN A 34 14.37 15.85 28.00
C GLN A 34 15.52 16.79 27.62
N ALA A 35 15.74 17.04 26.32
CA ALA A 35 16.75 17.97 25.85
C ALA A 35 16.48 19.43 26.28
N LEU A 36 15.23 19.80 26.56
CA LEU A 36 14.86 21.11 27.11
C LEU A 36 15.19 21.21 28.60
N ALA A 37 15.12 20.10 29.33
CA ALA A 37 15.40 20.06 30.76
C ALA A 37 16.91 19.96 31.06
N ARG A 38 17.67 19.29 30.19
CA ARG A 38 19.11 19.06 30.39
C ARG A 38 19.91 20.34 30.16
N GLY A 39 20.52 20.84 31.24
CA GLY A 39 21.39 22.02 31.17
C GLY A 39 20.64 23.35 31.08
N PHE A 40 19.33 23.35 31.36
CA PHE A 40 18.54 24.55 31.55
C PHE A 40 18.19 24.73 33.02
N ASP A 41 18.43 25.92 33.56
CA ASP A 41 18.15 26.24 34.96
C ASP A 41 16.69 26.68 35.14
N TRP A 42 15.85 25.77 35.64
CA TRP A 42 14.44 26.04 35.93
C TRP A 42 14.19 26.82 37.23
N SER A 43 15.23 27.11 38.02
CA SER A 43 15.14 27.88 39.27
C SER A 43 15.15 29.40 39.05
N GLN A 44 15.33 29.84 37.80
CA GLN A 44 15.26 31.25 37.39
C GLN A 44 13.89 31.88 37.67
N ASN A 45 13.86 33.22 37.74
CA ASN A 45 12.63 33.99 37.93
C ASN A 45 11.64 33.71 36.78
N GLU A 46 10.38 33.40 37.14
CA GLU A 46 9.32 33.01 36.19
C GLU A 46 9.09 34.03 35.08
N SER A 47 9.27 35.33 35.36
CA SER A 47 9.12 36.41 34.37
C SER A 47 10.19 36.41 33.28
N THR A 48 11.37 35.86 33.56
CA THR A 48 12.52 35.80 32.62
C THR A 48 12.69 34.44 31.97
N LEU A 49 12.05 33.41 32.52
CA LEU A 49 12.25 32.01 32.14
C LEU A 49 11.85 31.73 30.69
N PRO A 50 10.71 32.23 30.15
CA PRO A 50 10.37 32.01 28.73
C PRO A 50 11.44 32.54 27.77
N SER A 51 11.97 33.74 28.03
CA SER A 51 13.03 34.34 27.20
C SER A 51 14.33 33.53 27.28
N ALA A 52 14.70 33.08 28.47
CA ALA A 52 15.87 32.22 28.67
C ALA A 52 15.70 30.86 27.97
N LEU A 53 14.50 30.28 27.99
CA LEU A 53 14.19 29.00 27.35
C LEU A 53 14.24 29.12 25.83
N VAL A 54 13.72 30.22 25.26
CA VAL A 54 13.87 30.52 23.82
C VAL A 54 15.35 30.62 23.42
N GLU A 55 16.17 31.30 24.22
CA GLU A 55 17.62 31.35 23.98
C GLU A 55 18.27 29.97 24.10
N HIS A 56 17.89 29.16 25.08
CA HIS A 56 18.38 27.78 25.21
C HIS A 56 18.03 26.94 23.97
N VAL A 57 16.79 27.01 23.48
CA VAL A 57 16.32 26.31 22.27
C VAL A 57 17.11 26.70 21.02
N LYS A 58 17.59 27.96 20.91
CA LYS A 58 18.46 28.39 19.80
C LYS A 58 19.81 27.68 19.77
N HIS A 59 20.28 27.20 20.92
CA HIS A 59 21.58 26.53 21.08
C HIS A 59 21.48 25.00 20.98
N LEU A 60 20.27 24.44 21.01
CA LEU A 60 20.06 23.01 20.80
C LEU A 60 20.30 22.60 19.35
N ARG A 61 20.88 21.40 19.17
CA ARG A 61 21.01 20.80 17.84
C ARG A 61 19.64 20.39 17.30
N LYS A 62 19.51 20.30 15.98
CA LYS A 62 18.26 19.91 15.30
C LYS A 62 17.67 18.61 15.87
N GLU A 63 18.49 17.57 16.02
CA GLU A 63 18.08 16.26 16.55
C GLU A 63 17.55 16.30 17.99
N GLN A 64 18.01 17.27 18.78
CA GLN A 64 17.57 17.46 20.17
C GLN A 64 16.28 18.30 20.25
N ARG A 65 16.06 19.18 19.27
CA ARG A 65 14.93 20.11 19.23
C ARG A 65 13.71 19.54 18.52
N ASP A 66 13.91 18.78 17.44
CA ASP A 66 12.84 18.24 16.60
C ASP A 66 11.86 17.33 17.38
N PRO A 67 12.27 16.53 18.39
CA PRO A 67 11.33 15.82 19.27
C PRO A 67 10.41 16.76 20.07
N ALA A 68 10.97 17.79 20.71
CA ALA A 68 10.20 18.76 21.48
C ALA A 68 9.29 19.64 20.60
N GLU A 69 9.73 20.01 19.40
CA GLU A 69 8.90 20.70 18.40
C GLU A 69 7.67 19.86 18.01
N ARG A 70 7.85 18.54 17.85
CA ARG A 70 6.74 17.63 17.53
C ARG A 70 5.74 17.56 18.67
N GLU A 71 6.18 17.37 19.91
CA GLU A 71 5.26 17.34 21.06
C GLU A 71 4.55 18.68 21.25
N ALA A 72 5.23 19.81 21.03
CA ALA A 72 4.62 21.13 21.09
C ALA A 72 3.52 21.31 20.02
N LEU A 73 3.72 20.81 18.79
CA LEU A 73 2.70 20.80 17.76
C LEU A 73 1.45 20.00 18.19
N ARG A 74 1.64 18.81 18.78
CA ARG A 74 0.52 17.96 19.25
C ARG A 74 -0.29 18.69 20.31
N VAL A 75 0.39 19.26 21.30
CA VAL A 75 -0.22 20.03 22.40
C VAL A 75 -0.99 21.22 21.84
N LEU A 76 -0.40 22.02 20.95
CA LEU A 76 -1.03 23.21 20.39
C LEU A 76 -2.23 22.87 19.49
N ARG A 77 -2.19 21.76 18.74
CA ARG A 77 -3.34 21.31 17.94
C ARG A 77 -4.52 20.93 18.83
N LEU A 78 -4.27 20.24 19.94
CA LEU A 78 -5.31 19.93 20.93
C LEU A 78 -5.71 21.12 21.80
N ALA A 79 -4.92 22.20 21.84
CA ALA A 79 -5.31 23.46 22.46
C ALA A 79 -6.11 24.39 21.52
N SER A 80 -6.27 24.04 20.24
CA SER A 80 -7.13 24.79 19.31
C SER A 80 -8.61 24.70 19.70
N PRO A 81 -9.50 25.61 19.27
CA PRO A 81 -10.92 25.59 19.68
C PRO A 81 -11.64 24.25 19.43
N ARG A 82 -11.35 23.61 18.29
CA ARG A 82 -11.88 22.26 18.00
C ARG A 82 -11.17 21.18 18.81
N GLY A 83 -9.84 21.28 18.93
CA GLY A 83 -9.03 20.34 19.70
C GLY A 83 -9.43 20.30 21.17
N SER A 84 -9.64 21.46 21.79
CA SER A 84 -9.95 21.57 23.22
C SER A 84 -11.35 21.06 23.52
N ALA A 85 -12.32 21.29 22.63
CA ALA A 85 -13.65 20.70 22.73
C ALA A 85 -13.60 19.17 22.66
N ILE A 86 -12.79 18.59 21.76
CA ILE A 86 -12.58 17.14 21.70
C ILE A 86 -11.90 16.65 22.99
N LEU A 87 -10.82 17.32 23.41
CA LEU A 87 -10.04 16.95 24.58
C LEU A 87 -10.88 16.95 25.86
N ALA A 88 -11.76 17.95 26.03
CA ALA A 88 -12.67 18.03 27.16
C ALA A 88 -13.67 16.86 27.20
N ASN A 89 -14.28 16.51 26.05
CA ASN A 89 -15.17 15.35 25.98
C ASN A 89 -14.43 14.03 26.22
N VAL A 90 -13.20 13.89 25.73
CA VAL A 90 -12.39 12.70 25.97
C VAL A 90 -11.95 12.60 27.43
N ALA A 91 -11.73 13.73 28.13
CA ALA A 91 -11.39 13.74 29.55
C ALA A 91 -12.49 13.15 30.45
N GLU A 92 -13.75 13.13 30.01
CA GLU A 92 -14.84 12.45 30.74
C GLU A 92 -14.57 10.94 30.89
N GLN A 93 -13.75 10.34 30.01
CA GLN A 93 -13.35 8.93 30.08
C GLN A 93 -12.34 8.62 31.20
N LEU A 94 -11.86 9.62 31.94
CA LEU A 94 -11.08 9.40 33.16
C LEU A 94 -11.91 8.70 34.24
N ASN A 95 -13.25 8.81 34.19
CA ASN A 95 -14.20 8.20 35.12
C ASN A 95 -13.90 8.50 36.61
N ASP A 96 -13.25 9.63 36.89
CA ASP A 96 -12.88 10.10 38.23
C ASP A 96 -13.18 11.60 38.33
N SER A 97 -14.10 11.98 39.21
CA SER A 97 -14.56 13.37 39.37
C SER A 97 -13.47 14.32 39.84
N ASP A 98 -12.52 13.84 40.63
CA ASP A 98 -11.45 14.67 41.19
C ASP A 98 -10.37 14.91 40.14
N LEU A 99 -10.07 13.90 39.31
CA LEU A 99 -9.18 14.05 38.16
C LEU A 99 -9.78 14.97 37.09
N ILE A 100 -11.08 14.87 36.82
CA ILE A 100 -11.77 15.77 35.88
C ILE A 100 -11.76 17.22 36.41
N ALA A 101 -12.05 17.44 37.69
CA ALA A 101 -11.97 18.77 38.31
C ALA A 101 -10.55 19.34 38.26
N THR A 102 -9.53 18.49 38.44
CA THR A 102 -8.12 18.86 38.30
C THR A 102 -7.80 19.24 36.86
N PHE A 103 -8.23 18.46 35.88
CA PHE A 103 -8.08 18.77 34.45
C PHE A 103 -8.72 20.12 34.09
N LEU A 104 -9.95 20.37 34.53
CA LEU A 104 -10.67 21.61 34.19
C LEU A 104 -10.04 22.85 34.83
N SER A 105 -9.39 22.69 36.00
CA SER A 105 -8.74 23.76 36.77
C SER A 105 -7.28 24.01 36.41
N GLN A 106 -6.73 23.34 35.38
CA GLN A 106 -5.34 23.57 34.97
C GLN A 106 -5.06 25.02 34.57
N ASP A 107 -3.96 25.56 35.13
CA ASP A 107 -3.44 26.86 34.78
C ASP A 107 -2.93 26.91 33.34
N GLY A 108 -3.04 28.06 32.66
CA GLY A 108 -2.59 28.21 31.28
C GLY A 108 -3.62 27.84 30.22
N GLY A 109 -4.90 27.75 30.60
CA GLY A 109 -6.02 27.56 29.69
C GLY A 109 -5.92 26.24 28.92
N GLU A 110 -6.31 26.25 27.64
CA GLU A 110 -6.34 25.03 26.82
C GLU A 110 -4.96 24.39 26.59
N ILE A 111 -3.89 25.20 26.59
CA ILE A 111 -2.52 24.67 26.50
C ILE A 111 -2.15 23.92 27.77
N GLY A 112 -2.49 24.48 28.95
CA GLY A 112 -2.30 23.82 30.24
C GLY A 112 -3.01 22.48 30.34
N ARG A 113 -4.28 22.44 29.93
CA ARG A 113 -5.11 21.22 29.87
C ARG A 113 -4.52 20.16 28.95
N SER A 114 -4.10 20.57 27.76
CA SER A 114 -3.46 19.71 26.75
C SER A 114 -2.15 19.09 27.26
N VAL A 115 -1.28 19.89 27.89
CA VAL A 115 -0.05 19.39 28.51
C VAL A 115 -0.36 18.46 29.69
N TRP A 116 -1.27 18.84 30.57
CA TRP A 116 -1.64 18.01 31.73
C TRP A 116 -2.11 16.63 31.29
N MET A 117 -3.02 16.57 30.32
CA MET A 117 -3.53 15.31 29.78
C MET A 117 -2.39 14.46 29.20
N ARG A 118 -1.39 15.08 28.58
CA ARG A 118 -0.22 14.39 28.02
C ARG A 118 0.79 13.90 29.07
N THR A 119 0.88 14.55 30.25
CA THR A 119 1.95 14.32 31.24
C THR A 119 1.52 13.67 32.55
N HIS A 120 0.23 13.71 32.90
CA HIS A 120 -0.23 13.40 34.26
C HIS A 120 -0.08 11.91 34.62
N SER A 121 -0.52 11.01 33.74
CA SER A 121 -0.45 9.56 33.92
C SER A 121 -0.47 8.86 32.56
N ASP A 122 -0.13 7.57 32.52
CA ASP A 122 -0.20 6.77 31.29
C ASP A 122 -1.63 6.71 30.73
N ASP A 123 -2.65 6.67 31.60
CA ASP A 123 -4.05 6.64 31.20
C ASP A 123 -4.52 8.00 30.63
N ALA A 124 -4.10 9.12 31.25
CA ALA A 124 -4.37 10.44 30.71
C ALA A 124 -3.66 10.64 29.35
N ALA A 125 -2.40 10.19 29.23
CA ALA A 125 -1.65 10.26 27.98
C ALA A 125 -2.28 9.39 26.89
N ARG A 126 -2.83 8.23 27.24
CA ARG A 126 -3.60 7.38 26.32
C ARG A 126 -4.83 8.12 25.79
N LEU A 127 -5.55 8.83 26.64
CA LEU A 127 -6.71 9.64 26.24
C LEU A 127 -6.32 10.87 25.42
N PHE A 128 -5.16 11.48 25.67
CA PHE A 128 -4.60 12.52 24.79
C PHE A 128 -4.42 12.00 23.35
N ASP A 129 -3.86 10.80 23.18
CA ASP A 129 -3.69 10.20 21.86
C ASP A 129 -5.03 9.90 21.16
N VAL A 130 -6.06 9.52 21.93
CA VAL A 130 -7.44 9.32 21.43
C VAL A 130 -8.00 10.63 20.90
N ALA A 131 -7.88 11.71 21.68
CA ALA A 131 -8.33 13.04 21.26
C ALA A 131 -7.60 13.51 19.99
N GLU A 132 -6.29 13.26 19.90
CA GLU A 132 -5.50 13.57 18.70
C GLU A 132 -5.98 12.76 17.49
N SER A 133 -6.26 11.46 17.66
CA SER A 133 -6.76 10.58 16.59
C SER A 133 -8.11 11.07 16.04
N ILE A 134 -8.99 11.54 16.93
CA ILE A 134 -10.27 12.14 16.54
C ILE A 134 -10.05 13.46 15.78
N LEU A 135 -9.20 14.36 16.30
CA LEU A 135 -8.89 15.64 15.65
C LEU A 135 -8.34 15.43 14.23
N ASN A 136 -7.47 14.44 14.05
CA ASN A 136 -6.85 14.10 12.77
C ASN A 136 -7.85 13.64 11.70
N THR A 137 -9.02 13.10 12.06
CA THR A 137 -10.04 12.71 11.07
C THR A 137 -10.48 13.87 10.19
N GLY A 138 -10.49 15.09 10.72
CA GLY A 138 -10.82 16.31 9.97
C GLY A 138 -9.83 16.59 8.83
N ASP A 139 -8.54 16.39 9.09
CA ASP A 139 -7.47 16.63 8.11
C ASP A 139 -7.37 15.50 7.08
N LEU A 140 -7.77 14.29 7.47
CA LEU A 140 -7.75 13.11 6.61
C LEU A 140 -9.00 12.98 5.73
N ARG A 141 -10.06 13.74 6.04
CA ARG A 141 -11.31 13.73 5.30
C ARG A 141 -11.08 14.15 3.84
N GLY A 142 -11.33 13.24 2.91
CA GLY A 142 -11.08 13.43 1.47
C GLY A 142 -9.80 12.74 0.95
N ASN A 143 -8.92 12.24 1.82
CA ASN A 143 -7.82 11.39 1.40
C ASN A 143 -8.32 9.95 1.16
N LYS A 144 -8.72 9.65 -0.08
CA LYS A 144 -9.28 8.35 -0.49
C LYS A 144 -8.41 7.14 -0.13
N ARG A 145 -7.10 7.31 0.15
CA ARG A 145 -6.22 6.21 0.57
C ARG A 145 -6.45 5.76 2.02
N LEU A 146 -6.87 6.69 2.89
CA LEU A 146 -6.96 6.47 4.33
C LEU A 146 -8.41 6.50 4.85
N HIS A 147 -9.38 6.75 3.97
CA HIS A 147 -10.78 7.02 4.33
C HIS A 147 -11.74 6.28 3.41
N ASP A 148 -12.67 5.52 4.00
CA ASP A 148 -13.84 4.93 3.35
C ASP A 148 -15.09 5.35 4.12
N ALA A 149 -16.22 5.53 3.43
CA ALA A 149 -17.51 5.87 4.05
C ALA A 149 -18.58 4.90 3.56
N PHE A 150 -19.54 4.55 4.38
CA PHE A 150 -20.57 3.54 4.12
C PHE A 150 -21.95 4.11 4.48
N ASP A 151 -22.94 3.88 3.63
CA ASP A 151 -24.32 4.25 3.94
C ASP A 151 -24.95 3.22 4.90
N VAL A 152 -25.82 3.72 5.77
CA VAL A 152 -26.72 2.91 6.60
C VAL A 152 -28.10 2.91 5.93
N PRO A 153 -28.50 1.79 5.27
CA PRO A 153 -29.70 1.74 4.45
C PRO A 153 -30.97 1.58 5.31
N CYS A 154 -31.45 2.68 5.89
CA CYS A 154 -32.65 2.69 6.73
C CYS A 154 -33.39 4.04 6.70
N ASP A 155 -34.71 4.01 6.88
CA ASP A 155 -35.55 5.22 6.94
C ASP A 155 -35.27 6.05 8.19
N GLU A 156 -35.05 5.39 9.34
CA GLU A 156 -34.57 5.99 10.58
C GLU A 156 -33.26 5.34 11.00
N ALA A 157 -32.23 6.14 11.29
CA ALA A 157 -30.91 5.64 11.67
C ALA A 157 -30.97 4.91 13.02
N PRO A 158 -30.42 3.68 13.14
CA PRO A 158 -30.46 2.96 14.40
C PRO A 158 -29.64 3.72 15.47
N PRO A 159 -30.14 3.78 16.72
CA PRO A 159 -29.37 4.36 17.81
C PRO A 159 -28.08 3.55 18.03
N PHE A 160 -26.99 4.23 18.36
CA PHE A 160 -25.73 3.56 18.66
C PHE A 160 -25.77 3.00 20.08
N ILE A 161 -25.65 1.68 20.23
CA ILE A 161 -25.69 1.02 21.54
C ILE A 161 -24.25 0.82 22.02
N TRP A 162 -23.88 1.48 23.11
CA TRP A 162 -22.57 1.31 23.73
C TRP A 162 -22.67 0.92 25.21
N ASN A 163 -21.96 -0.15 25.59
CA ASN A 163 -21.74 -0.59 26.96
C ASN A 163 -20.52 -1.50 27.03
N ASP A 164 -20.07 -1.87 28.22
CA ASP A 164 -18.86 -2.69 28.41
C ASP A 164 -18.96 -4.08 27.76
N ALA A 165 -20.16 -4.66 27.68
CA ALA A 165 -20.36 -5.94 26.99
C ALA A 165 -20.17 -5.79 25.48
N VAL A 166 -20.72 -4.73 24.88
CA VAL A 166 -20.53 -4.39 23.45
C VAL A 166 -19.05 -4.08 23.18
N LYS A 167 -18.39 -3.32 24.06
CA LYS A 167 -16.95 -3.03 23.94
C LYS A 167 -16.13 -4.33 23.89
N LYS A 168 -16.32 -5.23 24.86
CA LYS A 168 -15.56 -6.48 24.96
C LYS A 168 -15.82 -7.42 23.78
N GLU A 169 -17.08 -7.50 23.33
CA GLU A 169 -17.44 -8.28 22.14
C GLU A 169 -16.78 -7.70 20.88
N LEU A 170 -16.83 -6.36 20.70
CA LEU A 170 -16.18 -5.69 19.57
C LEU A 170 -14.67 -5.93 19.58
N GLU A 171 -13.99 -5.75 20.71
CA GLU A 171 -12.55 -6.01 20.84
C GLU A 171 -12.20 -7.47 20.48
N THR A 172 -13.00 -8.43 20.97
CA THR A 172 -12.80 -9.85 20.68
C THR A 172 -12.99 -10.16 19.19
N GLN A 173 -14.08 -9.68 18.59
CA GLN A 173 -14.39 -9.94 17.19
C GLN A 173 -13.41 -9.23 16.25
N LEU A 174 -13.03 -7.98 16.56
CA LEU A 174 -12.03 -7.23 15.81
C LEU A 174 -10.67 -7.94 15.84
N THR A 175 -10.25 -8.40 17.02
CA THR A 175 -9.02 -9.19 17.20
C THR A 175 -9.05 -10.46 16.35
N ASN A 176 -10.17 -11.19 16.35
CA ASN A 176 -10.33 -12.43 15.59
C ASN A 176 -10.37 -12.20 14.07
N VAL A 177 -11.23 -11.29 13.60
CA VAL A 177 -11.44 -11.04 12.17
C VAL A 177 -10.20 -10.43 11.52
N MET A 178 -9.52 -9.50 12.21
CA MET A 178 -8.27 -8.91 11.73
C MET A 178 -7.03 -9.75 12.05
N ARG A 179 -7.20 -10.87 12.77
CA ARG A 179 -6.15 -11.83 13.12
C ARG A 179 -4.96 -11.16 13.82
N LEU A 180 -5.25 -10.30 14.80
CA LEU A 180 -4.25 -9.56 15.55
C LEU A 180 -3.52 -10.49 16.53
N GLY A 181 -2.21 -10.26 16.72
CA GLY A 181 -1.41 -11.03 17.68
C GLY A 181 -1.63 -10.65 19.15
N GLU A 182 -2.16 -9.45 19.37
CA GLU A 182 -2.56 -8.93 20.68
C GLU A 182 -3.97 -8.34 20.54
N PRO A 183 -4.77 -8.35 21.63
CA PRO A 183 -6.11 -7.79 21.60
C PRO A 183 -6.06 -6.29 21.26
N CYS A 184 -6.93 -5.84 20.35
CA CYS A 184 -7.12 -4.41 20.13
C CYS A 184 -7.90 -3.78 21.30
N GLU A 185 -7.65 -2.51 21.54
CA GLU A 185 -8.42 -1.69 22.49
C GLU A 185 -9.40 -0.81 21.71
N VAL A 186 -10.65 -0.71 22.17
CA VAL A 186 -11.65 0.19 21.56
C VAL A 186 -12.06 1.27 22.57
N VAL A 187 -11.85 2.52 22.20
CA VAL A 187 -12.25 3.70 22.98
C VAL A 187 -13.40 4.40 22.27
N TYR A 188 -14.55 4.50 22.93
CA TYR A 188 -15.72 5.21 22.44
C TYR A 188 -15.80 6.62 22.98
N VAL A 189 -16.07 7.58 22.11
CA VAL A 189 -16.20 9.00 22.45
C VAL A 189 -17.43 9.58 21.74
N PRO A 190 -18.50 9.96 22.45
CA PRO A 190 -19.58 10.75 21.89
C PRO A 190 -19.13 12.21 21.74
N LEU A 191 -19.41 12.83 20.60
CA LEU A 191 -19.21 14.26 20.39
C LEU A 191 -20.48 14.92 19.90
N ALA A 192 -20.72 16.15 20.36
CA ALA A 192 -21.78 17.01 19.87
C ALA A 192 -21.41 17.59 18.48
N ASP A 193 -22.31 17.47 17.52
CA ASP A 193 -22.29 18.11 16.20
C ASP A 193 -23.48 19.06 16.12
N GLU A 194 -23.22 20.36 16.25
CA GLU A 194 -24.26 21.38 16.09
C GLU A 194 -24.57 21.56 14.60
N ASN A 195 -25.84 21.34 14.24
CA ASN A 195 -26.28 21.65 12.89
C ASN A 195 -26.56 23.16 12.74
N LYS A 196 -26.71 23.62 11.48
CA LYS A 196 -26.96 25.05 11.19
C LYS A 196 -28.26 25.60 11.79
N SER A 197 -29.18 24.74 12.22
CA SER A 197 -30.42 25.08 12.92
C SER A 197 -30.25 25.19 14.45
N GLY A 198 -29.04 25.00 14.98
CA GLY A 198 -28.76 25.05 16.42
C GLY A 198 -29.20 23.80 17.19
N GLU A 199 -29.59 22.73 16.49
CA GLU A 199 -29.93 21.44 17.09
C GLU A 199 -28.65 20.59 17.18
N THR A 200 -28.28 20.22 18.40
CA THR A 200 -27.11 19.41 18.71
C THR A 200 -27.40 17.93 18.46
N LYS A 201 -26.66 17.30 17.55
CA LYS A 201 -26.77 15.86 17.27
C LYS A 201 -25.49 15.13 17.71
N THR A 202 -25.63 13.93 18.25
CA THR A 202 -24.48 13.14 18.70
C THR A 202 -23.82 12.43 17.52
N ILE A 203 -22.51 12.58 17.39
CA ILE A 203 -21.65 11.74 16.54
C ILE A 203 -20.88 10.79 17.44
N HIS A 204 -20.83 9.53 17.03
CA HIS A 204 -20.19 8.45 17.77
C HIS A 204 -18.80 8.16 17.17
N TYR A 205 -17.73 8.42 17.92
CA TYR A 205 -16.38 8.07 17.53
C TYR A 205 -15.94 6.78 18.22
N LEU A 206 -15.31 5.89 17.49
CA LEU A 206 -14.64 4.70 18.00
C LEU A 206 -13.20 4.72 17.53
N VAL A 207 -12.27 4.93 18.46
CA VAL A 207 -10.83 4.83 18.21
C VAL A 207 -10.37 3.42 18.58
N VAL A 208 -9.94 2.66 17.59
CA VAL A 208 -9.46 1.28 17.75
C VAL A 208 -7.95 1.29 17.72
N ARG A 209 -7.30 0.95 18.83
CA ARG A 209 -5.84 0.89 18.95
C ARG A 209 -5.32 -0.52 18.76
N PHE A 210 -4.24 -0.65 18.00
CA PHE A 210 -3.56 -1.92 17.75
C PHE A 210 -2.19 -1.92 18.42
N ALA A 211 -1.74 -3.07 18.91
CA ALA A 211 -0.37 -3.19 19.42
C ALA A 211 0.68 -3.06 18.29
N GLY A 212 1.58 -2.07 18.36
CA GLY A 212 2.65 -1.86 17.36
C GLY A 212 3.51 -0.59 17.55
N GLU A 213 4.64 -0.51 16.84
CA GLU A 213 5.55 0.66 16.81
C GLU A 213 5.18 1.71 15.74
N GLN A 214 5.64 2.94 15.94
CA GLN A 214 5.25 4.20 15.27
C GLN A 214 5.65 4.28 13.77
N VAL A 215 4.84 4.90 12.91
CA VAL A 215 5.16 5.13 11.48
C VAL A 215 5.16 6.62 11.11
N THR A 216 6.12 7.06 10.29
CA THR A 216 6.25 8.46 9.83
C THR A 216 5.62 8.66 8.44
N ALA A 217 4.78 9.68 8.26
CA ALA A 217 4.24 10.07 6.96
C ALA A 217 5.00 11.27 6.36
N VAL A 218 5.01 11.39 5.03
CA VAL A 218 5.61 12.53 4.32
C VAL A 218 4.56 13.12 3.39
N GLN A 219 4.25 14.40 3.58
CA GLN A 219 3.41 15.16 2.66
C GLN A 219 4.27 16.19 1.93
N VAL A 220 4.06 16.27 0.62
CA VAL A 220 4.67 17.30 -0.22
C VAL A 220 3.59 18.33 -0.51
N ILE A 221 3.73 19.52 0.09
CA ILE A 221 2.92 20.69 -0.24
C ILE A 221 3.88 21.73 -0.82
N ASN A 222 3.55 22.32 -1.98
CA ASN A 222 4.33 23.38 -2.62
C ASN A 222 5.82 23.06 -2.78
N ARG A 223 6.14 21.84 -3.26
CA ARG A 223 7.53 21.32 -3.44
C ARG A 223 8.36 21.25 -2.15
N ASN A 224 7.80 21.59 -0.99
CA ASN A 224 8.42 21.40 0.31
C ASN A 224 8.02 20.04 0.87
N ARG A 225 9.01 19.21 1.16
CA ARG A 225 8.86 17.94 1.86
C ARG A 225 8.63 18.23 3.33
N ARG A 226 7.39 18.14 3.81
CA ARG A 226 7.08 18.12 5.25
C ARG A 226 6.87 16.68 5.69
N SER A 227 7.83 16.16 6.45
CA SER A 227 7.64 14.94 7.22
C SER A 227 6.78 15.27 8.43
N PHE A 228 5.63 14.62 8.57
CA PHE A 228 4.89 14.63 9.82
C PHE A 228 4.76 13.21 10.34
N CYS A 229 5.16 13.01 11.59
CA CYS A 229 4.91 11.75 12.27
C CYS A 229 3.43 11.74 12.62
N TYR A 230 2.68 10.80 12.05
CA TYR A 230 1.30 10.55 12.43
C TYR A 230 1.36 9.48 13.53
N PHE A 231 1.03 9.86 14.75
CA PHE A 231 0.69 8.91 15.81
C PHE A 231 -0.79 8.64 15.70
N PRO A 232 -1.09 7.43 15.24
CA PRO A 232 -1.58 6.43 16.16
C PRO A 232 -0.81 5.12 15.94
N ALA A 233 -0.85 4.22 16.91
CA ALA A 233 -0.29 2.89 16.73
C ALA A 233 -1.16 2.09 15.75
N ARG A 234 -1.06 2.34 14.44
CA ARG A 234 -1.98 1.79 13.43
C ARG A 234 -3.47 2.07 13.73
N ASP A 235 -3.80 2.96 14.68
CA ASP A 235 -5.17 3.13 15.17
C ASP A 235 -6.10 3.43 14.00
N ALA A 236 -7.28 2.84 14.09
CA ALA A 236 -8.36 3.08 13.14
C ALA A 236 -9.44 3.88 13.86
N THR A 237 -9.87 4.99 13.26
CA THR A 237 -10.97 5.79 13.79
C THR A 237 -12.21 5.53 12.96
N LEU A 238 -13.27 5.06 13.59
CA LEU A 238 -14.58 4.96 13.00
C LEU A 238 -15.47 6.08 13.53
N ILE A 239 -16.24 6.68 12.64
CA ILE A 239 -17.22 7.73 12.95
C ILE A 239 -18.59 7.25 12.49
N TYR A 240 -19.55 7.16 13.40
CA TYR A 240 -20.95 6.95 13.05
C TYR A 240 -21.75 8.22 13.33
N ALA A 241 -22.36 8.77 12.28
CA ALA A 241 -23.23 9.94 12.35
C ALA A 241 -24.67 9.53 12.01
N PRO A 242 -25.52 9.23 13.02
CA PRO A 242 -26.88 8.74 12.80
C PRO A 242 -27.70 9.69 11.91
N HIS A 243 -27.59 11.00 12.15
CA HIS A 243 -28.30 12.02 11.39
C HIS A 243 -27.88 12.12 9.93
N ARG A 244 -26.67 11.68 9.59
CA ARG A 244 -26.17 11.65 8.22
C ARG A 244 -26.35 10.28 7.59
N LYS A 245 -26.79 9.26 8.35
CA LYS A 245 -26.87 7.84 7.96
C LYS A 245 -25.57 7.31 7.35
N VAL A 246 -24.43 7.78 7.84
CA VAL A 246 -23.10 7.44 7.31
C VAL A 246 -22.20 6.91 8.42
N VAL A 247 -21.46 5.85 8.09
CA VAL A 247 -20.30 5.37 8.84
C VAL A 247 -19.03 5.72 8.06
N GLU A 248 -18.14 6.53 8.62
CA GLU A 248 -16.82 6.82 8.06
C GLU A 248 -15.76 5.97 8.79
N VAL A 249 -14.80 5.42 8.07
CA VAL A 249 -13.69 4.64 8.64
C VAL A 249 -12.36 5.17 8.13
N TYR A 250 -11.50 5.53 9.07
CA TYR A 250 -10.16 6.04 8.85
C TYR A 250 -9.15 5.01 9.31
N ALA A 251 -8.37 4.43 8.40
CA ALA A 251 -7.27 3.53 8.73
C ALA A 251 -6.26 3.46 7.59
N HIS A 252 -5.05 2.95 7.86
CA HIS A 252 -3.98 2.87 6.86
C HIS A 252 -4.29 1.89 5.72
N THR A 253 -4.88 0.73 6.04
CA THR A 253 -5.10 -0.37 5.09
C THR A 253 -6.58 -0.65 4.86
N LEU A 254 -6.92 -1.12 3.65
CA LEU A 254 -8.31 -1.50 3.31
C LEU A 254 -8.77 -2.73 4.10
N SER A 255 -7.84 -3.66 4.35
CA SER A 255 -8.03 -4.84 5.19
C SER A 255 -8.35 -4.51 6.66
N THR A 256 -8.13 -3.26 7.09
CA THR A 256 -8.59 -2.78 8.41
C THR A 256 -9.93 -2.05 8.27
N ARG A 257 -10.13 -1.23 7.24
CA ARG A 257 -11.36 -0.41 7.10
C ARG A 257 -12.64 -1.24 6.89
N ALA A 258 -12.63 -2.23 5.99
CA ALA A 258 -13.83 -3.02 5.69
C ALA A 258 -14.23 -3.98 6.83
N PRO A 259 -13.31 -4.76 7.44
CA PRO A 259 -13.65 -5.57 8.60
C PRO A 259 -14.10 -4.75 9.81
N LEU A 260 -13.48 -3.59 10.04
CA LEU A 260 -13.88 -2.70 11.14
C LEU A 260 -15.30 -2.18 10.97
N ALA A 261 -15.67 -1.74 9.75
CA ALA A 261 -17.04 -1.34 9.42
C ALA A 261 -18.03 -2.50 9.63
N ASN A 262 -17.70 -3.70 9.13
CA ASN A 262 -18.57 -4.87 9.19
C ASN A 262 -18.79 -5.37 10.63
N VAL A 263 -17.74 -5.48 11.44
CA VAL A 263 -17.85 -5.90 12.84
C VAL A 263 -18.68 -4.90 13.64
N LEU A 264 -18.50 -3.59 13.41
CA LEU A 264 -19.33 -2.60 14.08
C LEU A 264 -20.80 -2.67 13.65
N SER A 265 -21.07 -2.82 12.35
CA SER A 265 -22.44 -2.92 11.83
C SER A 265 -23.22 -4.04 12.53
N LYS A 266 -22.57 -5.20 12.70
CA LYS A 266 -23.14 -6.39 13.29
C LYS A 266 -23.35 -6.27 14.81
N HIS A 267 -22.45 -5.59 15.52
CA HIS A 267 -22.42 -5.61 16.99
C HIS A 267 -22.81 -4.28 17.65
N GLY A 268 -22.55 -3.12 17.03
CA GLY A 268 -22.81 -1.79 17.60
C GLY A 268 -24.24 -1.28 17.37
N PHE A 269 -24.82 -1.53 16.20
CA PHE A 269 -26.21 -1.13 15.91
C PHE A 269 -27.03 -2.22 15.20
N LYS A 270 -26.49 -3.45 15.12
CA LYS A 270 -27.14 -4.69 14.66
C LYS A 270 -27.84 -4.58 13.30
N MET A 271 -27.30 -3.76 12.40
CA MET A 271 -27.81 -3.61 11.04
C MET A 271 -26.67 -3.79 10.05
N PRO A 272 -26.87 -4.53 8.95
CA PRO A 272 -25.86 -4.60 7.90
C PRO A 272 -25.66 -3.21 7.29
N LEU A 273 -24.40 -2.81 7.16
CA LEU A 273 -24.05 -1.64 6.33
C LEU A 273 -24.32 -1.95 4.86
N SER A 274 -24.43 -0.90 4.05
CA SER A 274 -24.33 -1.08 2.59
C SER A 274 -23.06 -1.89 2.28
N ASN A 275 -23.19 -2.89 1.40
CA ASN A 275 -22.08 -3.76 0.99
C ASN A 275 -20.93 -2.98 0.30
N ARG A 276 -21.07 -1.67 0.10
CA ARG A 276 -20.23 -0.83 -0.75
C ARG A 276 -19.82 0.45 -0.03
N PRO A 277 -18.52 0.79 0.03
CA PRO A 277 -18.09 2.11 0.48
C PRO A 277 -18.41 3.20 -0.57
N LEU A 278 -19.13 4.24 -0.16
CA LEU A 278 -19.59 5.41 -0.94
C LEU A 278 -18.49 6.19 -1.67
N ASN A 279 -17.23 6.06 -1.23
CA ASN A 279 -16.12 6.90 -1.71
C ASN A 279 -15.30 6.27 -2.84
N ARG A 280 -15.58 5.02 -3.19
CA ARG A 280 -14.78 4.27 -4.17
C ARG A 280 -15.66 3.71 -5.28
N SER A 281 -16.39 4.61 -5.92
CA SER A 281 -17.07 4.33 -7.17
C SER A 281 -16.21 4.74 -8.36
N ARG A 282 -16.25 3.94 -9.43
CA ARG A 282 -15.77 4.31 -10.76
C ARG A 282 -16.83 5.17 -11.43
N TYR A 283 -16.42 6.22 -12.13
CA TYR A 283 -17.31 7.01 -13.00
C TYR A 283 -17.00 6.68 -14.45
N ASP A 284 -17.88 5.96 -15.11
CA ASP A 284 -17.84 5.73 -16.55
C ASP A 284 -18.56 6.88 -17.25
N LEU A 285 -17.79 7.82 -17.79
CA LEU A 285 -18.33 9.01 -18.44
C LEU A 285 -18.80 8.75 -19.88
N SER A 286 -18.62 7.53 -20.41
CA SER A 286 -19.01 7.19 -21.78
C SER A 286 -20.51 7.36 -22.04
N ARG A 287 -21.36 7.18 -21.02
CA ARG A 287 -22.81 7.41 -21.12
C ARG A 287 -23.15 8.81 -21.61
N PHE A 288 -22.32 9.80 -21.32
CA PHE A 288 -22.55 11.21 -21.68
C PHE A 288 -22.19 11.56 -23.13
N ALA A 289 -21.68 10.59 -23.92
CA ALA A 289 -21.56 10.74 -25.37
C ALA A 289 -22.93 10.68 -26.08
N LEU A 290 -23.98 10.24 -25.39
CA LEU A 290 -25.33 10.14 -25.91
C LEU A 290 -26.27 11.15 -25.21
N PRO A 291 -27.32 11.65 -25.89
CA PRO A 291 -28.31 12.55 -25.29
C PRO A 291 -28.99 11.95 -24.04
N LEU A 292 -29.38 12.83 -23.11
CA LEU A 292 -30.06 12.47 -21.86
C LEU A 292 -31.52 12.92 -21.78
N LYS A 293 -32.01 13.65 -22.78
CA LYS A 293 -33.32 14.35 -22.74
C LYS A 293 -34.51 13.45 -22.44
N ASP A 294 -34.48 12.22 -22.91
CA ASP A 294 -35.57 11.25 -22.74
C ASP A 294 -35.34 10.29 -21.56
N GLU A 295 -34.21 10.41 -20.86
CA GLU A 295 -33.88 9.56 -19.73
C GLU A 295 -34.65 10.00 -18.48
N LYS A 296 -35.47 9.10 -17.96
CA LYS A 296 -36.15 9.26 -16.67
C LYS A 296 -35.91 8.04 -15.78
N PRO A 297 -34.69 7.93 -15.20
CA PRO A 297 -34.36 6.84 -14.29
C PRO A 297 -35.31 6.84 -13.09
N ARG A 298 -35.66 5.65 -12.61
CA ARG A 298 -36.47 5.51 -11.39
C ARG A 298 -35.56 5.73 -10.19
N LEU A 299 -35.92 6.69 -9.33
CA LEU A 299 -35.25 6.95 -8.06
C LEU A 299 -36.26 6.69 -6.93
N ASP A 300 -35.77 6.23 -5.79
CA ASP A 300 -36.60 6.06 -4.60
C ASP A 300 -36.77 7.42 -3.91
N GLY A 301 -38.02 7.85 -3.71
CA GLY A 301 -38.32 9.11 -3.02
C GLY A 301 -38.22 10.37 -3.89
N ALA A 302 -37.88 10.24 -5.18
CA ALA A 302 -37.76 11.37 -6.10
C ALA A 302 -38.13 10.99 -7.54
N LYS A 303 -38.72 11.94 -8.26
CA LYS A 303 -39.00 11.83 -9.69
C LYS A 303 -38.08 12.76 -10.49
N VAL A 304 -37.43 12.22 -11.52
CA VAL A 304 -36.64 13.01 -12.47
C VAL A 304 -37.57 13.67 -13.49
N GLU A 305 -37.68 15.00 -13.45
CA GLU A 305 -38.44 15.75 -14.44
C GLU A 305 -37.60 16.06 -15.68
N ARG A 306 -36.37 16.48 -15.47
CA ARG A 306 -35.43 16.84 -16.54
C ARG A 306 -34.01 16.42 -16.19
N LEU A 307 -33.29 15.93 -17.20
CA LEU A 307 -31.89 15.55 -17.11
C LEU A 307 -31.13 16.12 -18.30
N TYR A 308 -30.05 16.86 -18.06
CA TYR A 308 -29.31 17.52 -19.12
C TYR A 308 -27.87 17.85 -18.72
N LEU A 309 -27.01 18.01 -19.72
CA LEU A 309 -25.63 18.46 -19.54
C LEU A 309 -25.54 19.97 -19.79
N THR A 310 -24.89 20.71 -18.89
CA THR A 310 -24.56 22.14 -19.08
C THR A 310 -23.12 22.34 -19.50
N GLU A 311 -22.24 21.39 -19.16
CA GLU A 311 -20.84 21.41 -19.58
C GLU A 311 -20.41 20.01 -19.96
N ALA A 312 -19.63 19.90 -21.03
CA ALA A 312 -18.93 18.68 -21.39
C ALA A 312 -17.54 19.01 -21.92
N LYS A 313 -16.57 18.21 -21.51
CA LYS A 313 -15.20 18.24 -22.02
C LYS A 313 -14.87 16.92 -22.67
N ALA A 314 -14.47 16.97 -23.94
CA ALA A 314 -14.16 15.77 -24.73
C ALA A 314 -12.84 15.90 -25.49
N LEU A 315 -12.18 14.78 -25.73
CA LEU A 315 -11.04 14.71 -26.64
C LEU A 315 -11.49 14.67 -28.11
N LEU A 316 -10.76 15.33 -28.99
CA LEU A 316 -11.06 15.50 -30.42
C LEU A 316 -10.45 14.41 -31.33
N GLY A 317 -9.71 13.46 -30.76
CA GLY A 317 -9.08 12.35 -31.49
C GLY A 317 -7.57 12.20 -31.20
N HIS A 318 -6.89 13.32 -30.96
CA HIS A 318 -5.52 13.38 -30.41
C HIS A 318 -5.58 13.49 -28.87
N SER A 319 -4.58 12.96 -28.16
CA SER A 319 -4.58 12.87 -26.68
C SER A 319 -4.43 14.21 -25.96
N THR A 320 -3.97 15.25 -26.66
CA THR A 320 -3.82 16.61 -26.11
C THR A 320 -4.95 17.55 -26.50
N ASP A 321 -5.71 17.18 -27.53
CA ASP A 321 -6.65 18.10 -28.16
C ASP A 321 -8.02 17.86 -27.54
N ALA A 322 -8.38 18.75 -26.61
CA ALA A 322 -9.66 18.71 -25.92
C ALA A 322 -10.51 19.92 -26.31
N VAL A 323 -11.79 19.67 -26.52
CA VAL A 323 -12.82 20.72 -26.57
C VAL A 323 -13.58 20.71 -25.26
N SER A 324 -13.88 21.89 -24.74
CA SER A 324 -14.81 22.09 -23.63
C SER A 324 -15.94 22.95 -24.16
N LEU A 325 -17.17 22.52 -23.95
CA LEU A 325 -18.35 23.31 -24.28
C LEU A 325 -19.15 23.52 -23.01
N HIS A 326 -19.51 24.78 -22.75
CA HIS A 326 -20.36 25.20 -21.66
C HIS A 326 -21.58 25.93 -22.22
N ILE A 327 -22.77 25.63 -21.71
CA ILE A 327 -24.05 26.13 -22.18
C ILE A 327 -24.83 26.67 -20.97
N ASP A 328 -24.97 27.99 -20.92
CA ASP A 328 -25.69 28.71 -19.87
C ASP A 328 -27.22 28.72 -20.05
N SER A 329 -27.73 28.33 -21.22
CA SER A 329 -29.16 28.45 -21.55
C SER A 329 -30.05 27.44 -20.80
N GLY A 330 -29.45 26.44 -20.13
CA GLY A 330 -30.18 25.33 -19.51
C GLY A 330 -30.81 24.37 -20.51
N ALA A 331 -30.48 24.49 -21.80
CA ALA A 331 -30.82 23.51 -22.82
C ALA A 331 -29.86 22.31 -22.75
N GLU A 332 -30.31 21.16 -23.23
CA GLU A 332 -29.49 19.95 -23.30
C GLU A 332 -28.36 20.14 -24.33
N LEU A 333 -27.14 19.75 -23.93
CA LEU A 333 -25.92 20.03 -24.68
C LEU A 333 -25.91 19.39 -26.07
N HIS A 334 -26.31 18.13 -26.20
CA HIS A 334 -26.36 17.44 -27.49
C HIS A 334 -27.42 18.03 -28.43
N ASP A 335 -28.56 18.50 -27.92
CA ASP A 335 -29.58 19.20 -28.71
C ASP A 335 -29.02 20.50 -29.33
N VAL A 336 -28.34 21.32 -28.51
CA VAL A 336 -27.76 22.59 -28.95
C VAL A 336 -26.68 22.35 -29.99
N ILE A 337 -25.84 21.34 -29.78
CA ILE A 337 -24.75 21.02 -30.69
C ILE A 337 -25.30 20.45 -32.01
N SER A 338 -26.22 19.48 -31.95
CA SER A 338 -26.79 18.83 -33.15
C SER A 338 -27.57 19.81 -34.04
N GLY A 339 -28.20 20.83 -33.44
CA GLY A 339 -28.88 21.89 -34.19
C GLY A 339 -27.95 22.88 -34.89
N ARG A 340 -26.65 22.87 -34.57
CA ARG A 340 -25.65 23.83 -35.09
C ARG A 340 -24.56 23.17 -35.93
N TRP A 341 -24.23 21.92 -35.65
CA TRP A 341 -23.17 21.16 -36.31
C TRP A 341 -23.70 19.79 -36.74
N SER A 342 -23.49 19.43 -38.00
CA SER A 342 -23.85 18.11 -38.54
C SER A 342 -22.89 17.00 -38.09
N ASP A 343 -21.62 17.34 -37.82
CA ASP A 343 -20.60 16.49 -37.22
C ASP A 343 -19.95 17.27 -36.07
N HIS A 344 -19.89 16.68 -34.87
CA HIS A 344 -19.37 17.38 -33.69
C HIS A 344 -18.50 16.49 -32.79
N PRO A 345 -17.58 17.10 -32.02
CA PRO A 345 -16.67 16.38 -31.12
C PRO A 345 -17.32 15.47 -30.08
N PHE A 346 -18.59 15.71 -29.76
CA PHE A 346 -19.33 15.01 -28.71
C PHE A 346 -20.23 13.89 -29.23
N SER A 347 -20.43 13.76 -30.55
CA SER A 347 -21.19 12.65 -31.14
C SER A 347 -20.34 11.39 -31.25
N GLN A 348 -19.02 11.56 -31.43
CA GLN A 348 -18.03 10.49 -31.41
C GLN A 348 -16.75 10.93 -30.65
N PRO A 349 -16.84 11.22 -29.34
CA PRO A 349 -15.74 11.80 -28.59
C PRO A 349 -14.58 10.81 -28.43
N GLY A 350 -13.36 11.37 -28.40
CA GLY A 350 -12.15 10.68 -27.99
C GLY A 350 -12.32 9.99 -26.63
N ALA A 351 -12.64 10.80 -25.64
CA ALA A 351 -13.11 10.37 -24.34
C ALA A 351 -13.87 11.56 -23.77
N ILE A 352 -14.84 11.29 -22.92
CA ILE A 352 -15.42 12.34 -22.09
C ILE A 352 -14.50 12.50 -20.88
N LEU A 353 -13.83 13.63 -20.79
CA LEU A 353 -12.89 13.94 -19.71
C LEU A 353 -13.59 14.52 -18.48
N GLY A 354 -14.79 15.08 -18.66
CA GLY A 354 -15.60 15.62 -17.59
C GLY A 354 -16.90 16.21 -18.10
N VAL A 355 -17.89 16.26 -17.22
CA VAL A 355 -19.22 16.83 -17.48
C VAL A 355 -19.75 17.54 -16.24
N THR A 356 -20.67 18.47 -16.48
CA THR A 356 -21.57 19.00 -15.46
C THR A 356 -22.99 18.52 -15.80
N LEU A 357 -23.46 17.53 -15.05
CA LEU A 357 -24.79 16.94 -15.16
C LEU A 357 -25.76 17.72 -14.26
N VAL A 358 -26.90 18.11 -14.80
CA VAL A 358 -27.97 18.76 -14.03
C VAL A 358 -29.22 17.89 -14.09
N ALA A 359 -29.81 17.63 -12.92
CA ALA A 359 -31.04 16.89 -12.75
C ALA A 359 -32.06 17.76 -12.01
N ASP A 360 -33.22 17.99 -12.62
CA ASP A 360 -34.35 18.64 -11.95
C ASP A 360 -35.26 17.55 -11.37
N LEU A 361 -35.40 17.57 -10.05
CA LEU A 361 -36.02 16.51 -9.26
C LEU A 361 -37.26 17.05 -8.54
N VAL A 362 -38.30 16.22 -8.43
CA VAL A 362 -39.45 16.46 -7.55
C VAL A 362 -39.47 15.35 -6.50
N PHE A 363 -39.32 15.70 -5.22
CA PHE A 363 -39.33 14.73 -4.13
C PHE A 363 -40.77 14.33 -3.76
N ASP A 364 -40.93 13.14 -3.21
CA ASP A 364 -42.24 12.63 -2.79
C ASP A 364 -42.90 13.56 -1.76
N GLY A 365 -44.15 13.96 -2.04
CA GLY A 365 -44.91 14.90 -1.22
C GLY A 365 -44.61 16.38 -1.50
N GLU A 366 -43.65 16.68 -2.38
CA GLU A 366 -43.34 18.03 -2.84
C GLU A 366 -43.91 18.28 -4.25
N THR A 367 -44.22 19.54 -4.55
CA THR A 367 -44.64 19.97 -5.91
C THR A 367 -43.62 20.89 -6.57
N THR A 368 -42.56 21.26 -5.84
CA THR A 368 -41.51 22.15 -6.30
C THR A 368 -40.37 21.36 -6.91
N GLU A 369 -39.99 21.74 -8.14
CA GLU A 369 -38.79 21.23 -8.78
C GLU A 369 -37.54 21.76 -8.06
N THR A 370 -36.61 20.86 -7.77
CA THR A 370 -35.34 21.19 -7.14
C THR A 370 -34.19 20.67 -7.98
N SER A 371 -33.28 21.57 -8.37
CA SER A 371 -32.19 21.27 -9.28
C SER A 371 -30.94 20.79 -8.54
N LEU A 372 -30.35 19.70 -9.00
CA LEU A 372 -29.10 19.11 -8.51
C LEU A 372 -28.03 19.16 -9.60
N SER A 373 -26.91 19.81 -9.32
CA SER A 373 -25.75 19.89 -10.23
C SER A 373 -24.61 18.99 -9.76
N ILE A 374 -24.20 18.07 -10.64
CA ILE A 374 -23.17 17.07 -10.39
C ILE A 374 -22.03 17.27 -11.38
N VAL A 375 -20.88 17.72 -10.89
CA VAL A 375 -19.65 17.82 -11.66
C VAL A 375 -18.91 16.49 -11.58
N LEU A 376 -18.64 15.89 -12.73
CA LEU A 376 -17.87 14.66 -12.89
C LEU A 376 -16.62 14.95 -13.72
N ALA A 377 -15.45 14.50 -13.31
CA ALA A 377 -14.23 14.68 -14.09
C ALA A 377 -13.21 13.55 -13.86
N GLU A 378 -12.43 13.24 -14.89
CA GLU A 378 -11.33 12.31 -14.79
C GLU A 378 -10.13 12.92 -14.03
N PRO A 379 -9.41 12.15 -13.20
CA PRO A 379 -9.72 10.78 -12.77
C PRO A 379 -10.60 10.79 -11.50
N GLY A 380 -11.86 10.35 -11.62
CA GLY A 380 -12.73 10.00 -10.49
C GLY A 380 -13.13 11.14 -9.53
N ARG A 381 -13.23 12.38 -10.03
CA ARG A 381 -13.79 13.52 -9.30
C ARG A 381 -15.32 13.54 -9.46
N CYS A 382 -16.01 13.73 -8.34
CA CYS A 382 -17.45 13.94 -8.29
C CYS A 382 -17.79 14.97 -7.21
N SER A 383 -18.59 15.98 -7.54
CA SER A 383 -19.01 17.02 -6.57
C SER A 383 -20.10 16.54 -5.60
N LEU A 384 -20.75 15.40 -5.88
CA LEU A 384 -21.93 14.95 -5.14
C LEU A 384 -21.68 14.76 -3.64
N GLN A 385 -20.46 14.35 -3.26
CA GLN A 385 -20.09 14.21 -1.84
C GLN A 385 -19.99 15.55 -1.09
N GLY A 386 -19.83 16.66 -1.82
CA GLY A 386 -19.83 18.01 -1.27
C GLY A 386 -21.23 18.61 -1.09
N GLU A 387 -22.27 17.95 -1.60
CA GLU A 387 -23.65 18.39 -1.45
C GLU A 387 -24.09 18.25 0.01
N LYS A 388 -24.77 19.26 0.54
CA LYS A 388 -25.15 19.34 1.96
C LYS A 388 -26.49 18.68 2.21
N ASP A 389 -27.40 18.71 1.24
CA ASP A 389 -28.69 18.04 1.35
C ASP A 389 -28.52 16.52 1.17
N GLN A 390 -28.95 15.75 2.18
CA GLN A 390 -28.87 14.29 2.14
C GLN A 390 -29.81 13.68 1.10
N ARG A 391 -31.02 14.23 0.92
CA ARG A 391 -32.01 13.71 -0.04
C ARG A 391 -31.50 13.87 -1.46
N MET A 392 -30.89 15.02 -1.76
CA MET A 392 -30.20 15.26 -3.04
C MET A 392 -29.00 14.37 -3.26
N ARG A 393 -28.18 14.13 -2.22
CA ARG A 393 -27.06 13.19 -2.32
C ARG A 393 -27.50 11.77 -2.64
N GLN A 394 -28.56 11.30 -1.99
CA GLN A 394 -29.13 9.97 -2.23
C GLN A 394 -29.70 9.87 -3.64
N ALA A 395 -30.57 10.81 -4.03
CA ALA A 395 -31.14 10.87 -5.37
C ALA A 395 -30.07 10.98 -6.47
N GLY A 396 -29.04 11.81 -6.26
CA GLY A 396 -27.91 11.92 -7.17
C GLY A 396 -27.07 10.64 -7.26
N THR A 397 -26.93 9.88 -6.17
CA THR A 397 -26.17 8.62 -6.19
C THR A 397 -26.93 7.56 -6.98
N GLN A 398 -28.22 7.39 -6.68
CA GLN A 398 -29.12 6.49 -7.41
C GLN A 398 -29.20 6.87 -8.89
N LEU A 399 -29.23 8.17 -9.21
CA LEU A 399 -29.24 8.66 -10.58
C LEU A 399 -27.98 8.22 -11.33
N LEU A 400 -26.80 8.40 -10.75
CA LEU A 400 -25.54 7.99 -11.39
C LEU A 400 -25.44 6.45 -11.52
N GLU A 401 -25.96 5.69 -10.57
CA GLU A 401 -26.04 4.22 -10.67
C GLU A 401 -26.99 3.79 -11.80
N ALA A 402 -28.19 4.38 -11.87
CA ALA A 402 -29.20 4.03 -12.86
C ALA A 402 -28.78 4.43 -14.29
N LEU A 403 -27.98 5.48 -14.43
CA LEU A 403 -27.35 5.85 -15.71
C LEU A 403 -26.17 4.95 -16.09
N GLY A 404 -25.75 4.02 -15.22
CA GLY A 404 -24.57 3.17 -15.42
C GLY A 404 -23.24 3.93 -15.33
N VAL A 405 -23.28 5.19 -14.88
CA VAL A 405 -22.11 6.07 -14.73
C VAL A 405 -21.36 5.67 -13.46
N LEU A 406 -22.07 5.45 -12.35
CA LEU A 406 -21.48 4.94 -11.11
C LEU A 406 -21.32 3.42 -11.20
N LYS A 407 -20.10 2.94 -11.45
CA LYS A 407 -19.78 1.51 -11.41
C LYS A 407 -19.18 1.12 -10.06
N PRO A 408 -19.73 0.11 -9.37
CA PRO A 408 -19.17 -0.38 -8.12
C PRO A 408 -17.84 -1.09 -8.39
N LEU A 409 -16.83 -0.81 -7.56
CA LEU A 409 -15.64 -1.67 -7.50
C LEU A 409 -15.97 -2.91 -6.66
N HIS A 410 -15.39 -4.04 -7.03
CA HIS A 410 -15.55 -5.32 -6.33
C HIS A 410 -14.20 -5.81 -5.74
N PRO A 411 -13.52 -5.00 -4.91
CA PRO A 411 -12.23 -5.37 -4.35
C PRO A 411 -12.39 -6.62 -3.47
N GLY A 412 -11.41 -7.53 -3.54
CA GLY A 412 -11.41 -8.77 -2.79
C GLY A 412 -12.38 -9.85 -3.28
N SER A 413 -13.18 -9.62 -4.33
CA SER A 413 -14.15 -10.60 -4.84
C SER A 413 -13.50 -11.85 -5.46
N GLY A 414 -12.22 -11.76 -5.83
CA GLY A 414 -11.43 -12.85 -6.41
C GLY A 414 -10.28 -13.36 -5.53
N VAL A 415 -10.21 -13.03 -4.25
CA VAL A 415 -9.09 -13.44 -3.34
C VAL A 415 -8.90 -14.95 -3.30
N ASP A 416 -9.99 -15.71 -3.42
CA ASP A 416 -9.97 -17.18 -3.46
C ASP A 416 -9.80 -17.75 -4.88
N ASP A 417 -9.74 -16.91 -5.90
CA ASP A 417 -9.55 -17.34 -7.29
C ASP A 417 -8.05 -17.48 -7.62
N PRO A 418 -7.56 -18.71 -7.85
CA PRO A 418 -6.16 -18.94 -8.19
C PRO A 418 -5.74 -18.23 -9.49
N ASN A 419 -6.64 -18.02 -10.44
CA ASN A 419 -6.33 -17.33 -11.70
C ASN A 419 -6.06 -15.84 -11.49
N LEU A 420 -6.81 -15.19 -10.60
CA LEU A 420 -6.53 -13.82 -10.22
C LEU A 420 -5.17 -13.72 -9.54
N VAL A 421 -4.91 -14.56 -8.53
CA VAL A 421 -3.63 -14.54 -7.80
C VAL A 421 -2.44 -14.73 -8.73
N LEU A 422 -2.56 -15.60 -9.73
CA LEU A 422 -1.55 -15.77 -10.78
C LEU A 422 -1.30 -14.48 -11.59
N GLN A 423 -2.37 -13.84 -12.05
CA GLN A 423 -2.27 -12.59 -12.82
C GLN A 423 -1.71 -11.45 -11.97
N VAL A 424 -2.10 -11.35 -10.69
CA VAL A 424 -1.57 -10.36 -9.75
C VAL A 424 -0.08 -10.63 -9.51
N ALA A 425 0.36 -11.89 -9.42
CA ALA A 425 1.77 -12.23 -9.24
C ALA A 425 2.61 -11.81 -10.46
N ARG A 426 2.14 -12.13 -11.67
CA ARG A 426 2.78 -11.70 -12.94
C ARG A 426 2.87 -10.19 -13.06
N LEU A 427 1.79 -9.50 -12.72
CA LEU A 427 1.77 -8.04 -12.76
C LEU A 427 2.74 -7.47 -11.71
N LEU A 428 2.77 -7.98 -10.47
CA LEU A 428 3.75 -7.50 -9.46
C LEU A 428 5.21 -7.70 -9.87
N GLU A 429 5.54 -8.79 -10.57
CA GLU A 429 6.90 -9.06 -11.02
C GLU A 429 7.38 -7.99 -12.01
N CYS A 430 6.52 -7.60 -12.95
CA CYS A 430 6.90 -6.72 -14.07
C CYS A 430 6.38 -5.28 -13.94
N ALA A 431 5.52 -4.99 -12.97
CA ALA A 431 4.76 -3.74 -13.00
C ALA A 431 5.63 -2.50 -12.82
N THR A 432 5.42 -1.57 -13.74
CA THR A 432 5.71 -0.14 -13.65
C THR A 432 4.39 0.62 -13.54
N SER A 433 4.36 1.84 -13.02
CA SER A 433 3.14 2.65 -13.05
C SER A 433 3.45 3.99 -13.71
N PRO A 434 2.80 4.33 -14.85
CA PRO A 434 1.77 3.57 -15.56
C PRO A 434 2.31 2.37 -16.38
N MET A 435 1.41 1.48 -16.84
CA MET A 435 1.67 0.44 -17.85
C MET A 435 0.80 0.63 -19.09
N ASP A 436 1.29 0.21 -20.25
CA ASP A 436 0.50 0.19 -21.48
C ASP A 436 -0.46 -1.00 -21.48
N GLY A 437 -1.68 -0.80 -21.96
CA GLY A 437 -2.71 -1.86 -22.06
C GLY A 437 -2.28 -3.00 -22.98
N PHE A 438 -1.44 -2.71 -23.99
CA PHE A 438 -0.79 -3.74 -24.80
C PHE A 438 0.16 -4.62 -23.99
N ALA A 439 0.92 -4.04 -23.06
CA ALA A 439 1.81 -4.79 -22.18
C ALA A 439 1.00 -5.62 -21.17
N LEU A 440 -0.09 -5.06 -20.62
CA LEU A 440 -1.01 -5.83 -19.77
C LEU A 440 -1.61 -7.03 -20.51
N ALA A 441 -2.05 -6.85 -21.76
CA ALA A 441 -2.57 -7.92 -22.59
C ALA A 441 -1.51 -9.00 -22.90
N GLN A 442 -0.26 -8.60 -23.19
CA GLN A 442 0.86 -9.53 -23.39
C GLN A 442 1.18 -10.35 -22.13
N LEU A 443 1.02 -9.75 -20.94
CA LEU A 443 1.15 -10.45 -19.66
C LEU A 443 -0.04 -11.38 -19.35
N GLY A 444 -1.09 -11.37 -20.19
CA GLY A 444 -2.31 -12.14 -19.99
C GLY A 444 -3.18 -11.61 -18.85
N ILE A 445 -3.10 -10.31 -18.55
CA ILE A 445 -3.92 -9.66 -17.53
C ILE A 445 -5.31 -9.37 -18.07
N ASP A 446 -6.33 -9.83 -17.35
CA ASP A 446 -7.71 -9.46 -17.58
C ASP A 446 -7.95 -8.03 -17.10
N ILE A 447 -7.81 -7.08 -18.04
CA ILE A 447 -7.97 -5.65 -17.77
C ILE A 447 -9.34 -5.32 -17.17
N ASP A 448 -10.42 -5.98 -17.62
CA ASP A 448 -11.77 -5.63 -17.17
C ASP A 448 -11.93 -6.04 -15.71
N ARG A 449 -11.47 -7.25 -15.37
CA ARG A 449 -11.46 -7.73 -13.99
C ARG A 449 -10.56 -6.91 -13.08
N PHE A 450 -9.34 -6.60 -13.51
CA PHE A 450 -8.38 -5.82 -12.71
C PHE A 450 -8.88 -4.38 -12.50
N GLU A 451 -9.60 -3.83 -13.47
CA GLU A 451 -10.25 -2.54 -13.33
C GLU A 451 -11.45 -2.61 -12.39
N ASP A 452 -12.28 -3.66 -12.48
CA ASP A 452 -13.42 -3.91 -11.59
C ASP A 452 -13.00 -4.13 -10.13
N GLU A 453 -11.88 -4.80 -9.89
CA GLU A 453 -11.27 -4.96 -8.56
C GLU A 453 -10.53 -3.69 -8.09
N GLY A 454 -10.39 -2.70 -8.97
CA GLY A 454 -9.69 -1.44 -8.71
C GLY A 454 -8.17 -1.55 -8.74
N ILE A 455 -7.59 -2.71 -9.04
CA ILE A 455 -6.14 -2.96 -9.09
C ILE A 455 -5.47 -2.03 -10.11
N ILE A 456 -6.14 -1.76 -11.22
CA ILE A 456 -5.73 -0.78 -12.23
C ILE A 456 -6.80 0.31 -12.39
N THR A 457 -6.38 1.48 -12.85
CA THR A 457 -7.30 2.56 -13.22
C THR A 457 -6.94 3.05 -14.61
N GLU A 458 -7.94 3.21 -15.47
CA GLU A 458 -7.75 3.78 -16.81
C GLU A 458 -7.11 5.17 -16.73
N GLY A 459 -6.22 5.43 -17.67
CA GLY A 459 -5.50 6.70 -17.84
C GLY A 459 -5.40 7.07 -19.31
N ASP A 460 -4.29 7.72 -19.68
CA ASP A 460 -4.16 8.35 -21.00
C ASP A 460 -4.31 7.37 -22.17
N ARG A 461 -4.83 7.87 -23.30
CA ARG A 461 -4.90 7.07 -24.53
C ARG A 461 -3.51 6.90 -25.16
N ILE A 462 -3.24 5.71 -25.68
CA ILE A 462 -2.10 5.42 -26.54
C ILE A 462 -2.51 5.69 -27.99
N THR A 463 -1.77 6.56 -28.67
CA THR A 463 -2.05 6.99 -30.06
C THR A 463 -1.16 6.33 -31.10
N GLU A 464 -0.04 5.77 -30.66
CA GLU A 464 0.94 5.10 -31.51
C GLU A 464 1.38 3.79 -30.84
N LYS A 465 1.61 2.76 -31.65
CA LYS A 465 2.07 1.46 -31.19
C LYS A 465 3.30 1.05 -31.98
N VAL A 466 4.28 0.45 -31.32
CA VAL A 466 5.39 -0.22 -32.02
C VAL A 466 4.93 -1.64 -32.37
N VAL A 467 5.08 -2.02 -33.63
CA VAL A 467 4.79 -3.36 -34.14
C VAL A 467 6.11 -3.97 -34.61
N ASP A 468 6.42 -5.16 -34.09
CA ASP A 468 7.54 -5.96 -34.57
C ASP A 468 7.07 -6.76 -35.81
N LEU A 469 7.79 -6.61 -36.92
CA LEU A 469 7.55 -7.36 -38.14
C LEU A 469 8.25 -8.73 -38.12
N ALA A 470 7.89 -9.61 -39.06
CA ALA A 470 8.41 -10.98 -39.12
C ALA A 470 9.93 -11.06 -39.36
N ASP A 471 10.54 -10.00 -39.88
CA ASP A 471 11.97 -9.83 -40.09
C ASP A 471 12.70 -9.20 -38.88
N GLY A 472 11.96 -8.84 -37.82
CA GLY A 472 12.49 -8.18 -36.62
C GLY A 472 12.57 -6.66 -36.71
N GLU A 473 12.17 -6.04 -37.83
CA GLU A 473 12.08 -4.59 -37.92
C GLU A 473 10.92 -4.03 -37.09
N ARG A 474 11.15 -2.87 -36.46
CA ARG A 474 10.17 -2.18 -35.61
C ARG A 474 9.59 -0.97 -36.31
N PHE A 475 8.27 -0.98 -36.50
CA PHE A 475 7.54 0.14 -37.07
C PHE A 475 6.60 0.77 -36.05
N THR A 476 6.62 2.10 -35.98
CA THR A 476 5.61 2.86 -35.23
C THR A 476 4.39 3.09 -36.11
N VAL A 477 3.27 2.50 -35.73
CA VAL A 477 1.98 2.66 -36.41
C VAL A 477 1.06 3.57 -35.61
N LYS A 478 0.26 4.37 -36.31
CA LYS A 478 -0.77 5.21 -35.69
C LYS A 478 -2.04 4.41 -35.44
N LEU A 479 -2.61 4.56 -34.25
CA LEU A 479 -3.87 3.93 -33.86
C LEU A 479 -5.03 4.87 -34.18
N GLU A 480 -5.82 4.47 -35.17
CA GLU A 480 -7.06 5.11 -35.57
C GLU A 480 -8.26 4.53 -34.81
N ARG A 481 -9.37 5.27 -34.76
CA ARG A 481 -10.62 4.77 -34.17
C ARG A 481 -11.44 4.01 -35.21
N CYS A 482 -12.18 3.01 -34.73
CA CYS A 482 -13.24 2.36 -35.50
C CYS A 482 -14.58 3.03 -35.19
N ALA A 483 -15.62 2.66 -35.96
CA ALA A 483 -17.00 3.06 -35.68
C ALA A 483 -17.51 2.50 -34.34
N ASP A 484 -17.02 1.33 -33.93
CA ASP A 484 -17.20 0.79 -32.58
C ASP A 484 -16.19 1.44 -31.63
N ALA A 485 -16.69 2.15 -30.60
CA ALA A 485 -15.87 2.84 -29.60
C ALA A 485 -15.00 1.88 -28.77
N ASN A 486 -15.35 0.59 -28.72
CA ASN A 486 -14.56 -0.44 -28.06
C ASN A 486 -13.41 -0.95 -28.92
N GLN A 487 -13.22 -0.41 -30.13
CA GLN A 487 -12.22 -0.86 -31.08
C GLN A 487 -11.35 0.30 -31.60
N VAL A 488 -10.07 0.00 -31.76
CA VAL A 488 -9.11 0.83 -32.50
C VAL A 488 -8.53 0.00 -33.63
N ARG A 489 -8.06 0.66 -34.68
CA ARG A 489 -7.37 0.00 -35.78
C ARG A 489 -6.04 0.65 -36.07
N TYR A 490 -5.13 -0.08 -36.69
CA TYR A 490 -4.00 0.50 -37.41
C TYR A 490 -3.86 -0.20 -38.75
N ARG A 491 -3.22 0.47 -39.70
CA ARG A 491 -2.90 -0.14 -40.98
C ARG A 491 -1.56 -0.85 -40.87
N ASP A 492 -1.57 -2.16 -41.11
CA ASP A 492 -0.36 -2.98 -41.11
C ASP A 492 0.60 -2.46 -42.20
N PRO A 493 1.84 -2.07 -41.85
CA PRO A 493 2.78 -1.50 -42.81
C PRO A 493 3.27 -2.52 -43.86
N LEU A 494 3.16 -3.83 -43.58
CA LEU A 494 3.64 -4.91 -44.45
C LEU A 494 2.54 -5.37 -45.41
N THR A 495 1.32 -5.55 -44.90
CA THR A 495 0.19 -6.10 -45.67
C THR A 495 -0.78 -5.03 -46.19
N GLY A 496 -0.75 -3.83 -45.63
CA GLY A 496 -1.66 -2.73 -45.97
C GLY A 496 -3.10 -2.94 -45.46
N THR A 497 -3.37 -4.03 -44.73
CA THR A 497 -4.69 -4.35 -44.17
C THR A 497 -4.91 -3.68 -42.82
N ASP A 498 -6.17 -3.40 -42.49
CA ASP A 498 -6.54 -2.86 -41.18
C ASP A 498 -6.53 -3.97 -40.12
N VAL A 499 -5.77 -3.75 -39.05
CA VAL A 499 -5.74 -4.60 -37.87
C VAL A 499 -6.56 -3.96 -36.77
N ILE A 500 -7.63 -4.64 -36.36
CA ILE A 500 -8.57 -4.18 -35.33
C ILE A 500 -8.15 -4.75 -33.96
N LEU A 501 -8.12 -3.89 -32.94
CA LEU A 501 -7.73 -4.20 -31.57
C LEU A 501 -8.74 -3.63 -30.57
N PRO A 502 -8.91 -4.24 -29.39
CA PRO A 502 -9.68 -3.64 -28.30
C PRO A 502 -9.13 -2.26 -27.89
N ALA A 503 -10.00 -1.27 -27.74
CA ALA A 503 -9.63 0.09 -27.36
C ALA A 503 -8.95 0.16 -26.00
N LYS A 504 -9.31 -0.73 -25.06
CA LYS A 504 -8.68 -0.87 -23.74
C LYS A 504 -7.18 -1.22 -23.79
N HIS A 505 -6.72 -1.89 -24.85
CA HIS A 505 -5.29 -2.13 -25.05
C HIS A 505 -4.55 -0.84 -25.41
N ALA A 506 -5.22 0.09 -26.07
CA ALA A 506 -4.71 1.42 -26.43
C ALA A 506 -4.89 2.46 -25.31
N ARG A 507 -4.75 2.03 -24.05
CA ARG A 507 -4.81 2.89 -22.85
C ARG A 507 -3.59 2.69 -21.99
N ARG A 508 -3.16 3.74 -21.29
CA ARG A 508 -2.20 3.68 -20.19
C ARG A 508 -2.98 3.45 -18.92
N TRP A 509 -2.59 2.41 -18.19
CA TRP A 509 -3.22 1.97 -16.97
C TRP A 509 -2.35 2.36 -15.79
N LYS A 510 -2.92 3.08 -14.85
CA LYS A 510 -2.27 3.32 -13.56
C LYS A 510 -2.41 2.06 -12.72
N VAL A 511 -1.27 1.46 -12.35
CA VAL A 511 -1.24 0.24 -11.54
C VAL A 511 -1.06 0.62 -10.06
N HIS A 512 -1.98 0.19 -9.20
CA HIS A 512 -1.88 0.43 -7.76
C HIS A 512 -1.09 -0.70 -7.09
N LEU A 513 0.25 -0.62 -7.17
CA LEU A 513 1.19 -1.65 -6.68
C LEU A 513 0.96 -2.07 -5.22
N ASN A 514 0.59 -1.12 -4.34
CA ASN A 514 0.30 -1.43 -2.94
C ASN A 514 -0.95 -2.31 -2.80
N TRP A 515 -1.95 -2.14 -3.66
CA TRP A 515 -3.17 -2.95 -3.67
C TRP A 515 -2.91 -4.35 -4.21
N LEU A 516 -2.10 -4.49 -5.26
CA LEU A 516 -1.64 -5.80 -5.73
C LEU A 516 -0.93 -6.61 -4.62
N ARG A 517 -0.06 -5.93 -3.87
CA ARG A 517 0.69 -6.53 -2.76
C ARG A 517 -0.26 -6.97 -1.65
N GLU A 518 -1.24 -6.12 -1.31
CA GLU A 518 -2.26 -6.43 -0.31
C GLU A 518 -3.19 -7.59 -0.74
N GLU A 519 -3.60 -7.65 -2.01
CA GLU A 519 -4.44 -8.73 -2.56
C GLU A 519 -3.74 -10.08 -2.49
N ILE A 520 -2.48 -10.18 -2.97
CA ILE A 520 -1.70 -11.42 -2.84
C ILE A 520 -1.51 -11.79 -1.37
N ILE A 521 -1.12 -10.85 -0.51
CA ILE A 521 -0.92 -11.15 0.92
C ILE A 521 -2.24 -11.59 1.58
N THR A 522 -3.37 -11.05 1.15
CA THR A 522 -4.69 -11.41 1.67
C THR A 522 -5.10 -12.80 1.21
N ALA A 523 -4.91 -13.12 -0.08
CA ALA A 523 -5.12 -14.45 -0.65
C ALA A 523 -4.22 -15.50 0.02
N LEU A 524 -2.93 -15.19 0.19
CA LEU A 524 -1.95 -16.05 0.86
C LEU A 524 -2.28 -16.26 2.34
N GLY A 525 -2.77 -15.21 3.02
CA GLY A 525 -3.04 -15.25 4.45
C GLY A 525 -4.26 -16.09 4.84
N GLY A 526 -5.21 -16.34 3.93
CA GLY A 526 -6.39 -17.16 4.20
C GLY A 526 -6.09 -18.56 4.75
N ALA A 527 -4.93 -19.13 4.36
CA ALA A 527 -4.53 -20.51 4.63
C ALA A 527 -3.51 -20.70 5.79
N LEU A 528 -3.06 -19.62 6.45
CA LEU A 528 -1.95 -19.67 7.42
C LEU A 528 -2.42 -19.78 8.88
N GLN A 529 -1.58 -20.39 9.72
CA GLN A 529 -1.72 -20.34 11.18
C GLN A 529 -0.79 -19.25 11.76
N GLY A 530 -1.29 -18.41 12.67
CA GLY A 530 -0.47 -17.42 13.36
C GLY A 530 -0.46 -15.99 12.77
N VAL A 531 0.24 -15.11 13.48
CA VAL A 531 0.16 -13.65 13.41
C VAL A 531 0.91 -13.10 12.19
N ARG A 532 0.26 -12.24 11.39
CA ARG A 532 0.91 -11.52 10.26
C ARG A 532 1.98 -10.56 10.78
N GLY A 533 3.10 -10.46 10.05
CA GLY A 533 4.20 -9.56 10.37
C GLY A 533 3.78 -8.07 10.45
N LYS A 534 4.43 -7.34 11.35
CA LYS A 534 4.11 -5.94 11.69
C LYS A 534 4.33 -4.93 10.55
N HIS A 535 5.03 -5.26 9.45
CA HIS A 535 5.42 -4.27 8.41
C HIS A 535 5.21 -4.86 7.00
N LEU A 536 4.20 -4.38 6.26
CA LEU A 536 3.90 -4.82 4.88
C LEU A 536 4.90 -4.25 3.85
N ASP A 537 5.63 -3.20 4.22
CA ASP A 537 6.59 -2.49 3.37
C ASP A 537 8.04 -3.00 3.50
N GLU A 538 8.34 -3.86 4.49
CA GLU A 538 9.65 -4.51 4.60
C GLU A 538 9.72 -5.75 3.72
N GLU A 539 10.87 -5.95 3.05
CA GLU A 539 11.14 -7.13 2.24
C GLU A 539 12.22 -8.01 2.86
N PRO A 540 11.95 -9.32 3.02
CA PRO A 540 10.70 -10.01 2.71
C PRO A 540 9.60 -9.79 3.77
N VAL A 541 8.34 -9.84 3.35
CA VAL A 541 7.17 -9.69 4.24
C VAL A 541 6.94 -11.01 4.98
N PHE A 542 6.90 -10.98 6.31
CA PHE A 542 6.56 -12.16 7.11
C PHE A 542 5.04 -12.37 7.14
N LEU A 543 4.55 -13.50 6.64
CA LEU A 543 3.13 -13.81 6.52
C LEU A 543 2.57 -14.56 7.73
N GLY A 544 3.40 -15.34 8.43
CA GLY A 544 2.99 -16.18 9.55
C GLY A 544 3.79 -17.48 9.59
N GLU A 545 3.29 -18.50 10.29
CA GLU A 545 3.93 -19.81 10.38
C GLU A 545 2.99 -20.91 9.88
N ILE A 546 3.55 -22.00 9.37
CA ILE A 546 2.80 -23.17 8.93
C ILE A 546 3.34 -24.37 9.67
N ASP A 547 2.45 -25.18 10.24
CA ASP A 547 2.84 -26.48 10.77
C ASP A 547 3.12 -27.46 9.62
N ILE A 548 4.40 -27.82 9.49
CA ILE A 548 4.88 -28.86 8.60
C ILE A 548 5.63 -29.89 9.45
N ASP A 549 5.05 -31.09 9.54
CA ASP A 549 5.62 -32.24 10.25
C ASP A 549 5.96 -31.92 11.72
N GLY A 550 5.09 -31.16 12.40
CA GLY A 550 5.23 -30.78 13.81
C GLY A 550 6.17 -29.60 14.06
N HIS A 551 6.67 -28.95 13.01
CA HIS A 551 7.56 -27.80 13.08
C HIS A 551 6.85 -26.54 12.60
N ALA A 552 7.01 -25.45 13.36
CA ALA A 552 6.54 -24.13 12.96
C ALA A 552 7.48 -23.52 11.89
N VAL A 553 7.10 -23.68 10.63
CA VAL A 553 7.87 -23.21 9.46
C VAL A 553 7.44 -21.78 9.13
N ALA A 554 8.38 -20.84 9.15
CA ALA A 554 8.13 -19.44 8.80
C ALA A 554 7.77 -19.29 7.33
N LEU A 555 6.71 -18.54 7.03
CA LEU A 555 6.34 -18.18 5.67
C LEU A 555 6.59 -16.70 5.41
N TYR A 556 7.29 -16.41 4.32
CA TYR A 556 7.60 -15.07 3.84
C TYR A 556 7.06 -14.87 2.42
N PHE A 557 6.87 -13.61 2.02
CA PHE A 557 6.58 -13.21 0.65
C PHE A 557 7.56 -12.13 0.17
N ALA A 558 8.08 -12.31 -1.04
CA ALA A 558 8.96 -11.35 -1.69
C ALA A 558 8.64 -11.23 -3.19
N ALA A 559 8.34 -10.02 -3.64
CA ALA A 559 8.12 -9.73 -5.05
C ALA A 559 9.43 -9.39 -5.77
N LYS A 560 9.43 -9.50 -7.11
CA LYS A 560 10.54 -9.09 -8.00
C LYS A 560 11.86 -9.82 -7.74
N MET A 561 11.80 -11.10 -7.35
CA MET A 561 12.99 -11.90 -7.04
C MET A 561 13.78 -12.35 -8.29
N SER A 562 13.30 -12.06 -9.50
CA SER A 562 14.11 -12.17 -10.72
C SER A 562 15.22 -11.11 -10.80
N SER A 563 15.05 -9.97 -10.12
CA SER A 563 16.06 -8.92 -10.05
C SER A 563 17.16 -9.29 -9.05
N GLU A 564 18.41 -9.36 -9.51
CA GLU A 564 19.56 -9.68 -8.65
C GLU A 564 19.69 -8.75 -7.44
N ARG A 565 19.47 -7.44 -7.64
CA ARG A 565 19.48 -6.44 -6.56
C ARG A 565 18.42 -6.73 -5.51
N GLN A 566 17.22 -7.09 -5.94
CA GLN A 566 16.10 -7.35 -5.05
C GLN A 566 16.30 -8.68 -4.30
N TYR A 567 16.77 -9.69 -5.01
CA TYR A 567 17.16 -10.97 -4.44
C TYR A 567 18.23 -10.80 -3.35
N ALA A 568 19.32 -10.07 -3.63
CA ALA A 568 20.40 -9.84 -2.68
C ALA A 568 19.92 -9.14 -1.40
N LYS A 569 19.01 -8.17 -1.52
CA LYS A 569 18.37 -7.49 -0.39
C LYS A 569 17.58 -8.47 0.48
N VAL A 570 16.76 -9.32 -0.14
CA VAL A 570 15.94 -10.32 0.56
C VAL A 570 16.80 -11.40 1.21
N ASP A 571 17.80 -11.92 0.49
CA ASP A 571 18.77 -12.90 0.99
C ASP A 571 19.51 -12.37 2.22
N THR A 572 20.01 -11.12 2.15
CA THR A 572 20.68 -10.46 3.29
C THR A 572 19.75 -10.32 4.49
N ALA A 573 18.52 -9.84 4.28
CA ALA A 573 17.54 -9.66 5.35
C ALA A 573 17.19 -10.99 6.05
N LEU A 574 17.09 -12.08 5.29
CA LEU A 574 16.82 -13.42 5.83
C LEU A 574 18.03 -14.01 6.57
N ARG A 575 19.25 -13.76 6.11
CA ARG A 575 20.48 -14.18 6.83
C ARG A 575 20.63 -13.50 8.18
N LEU A 576 20.21 -12.23 8.28
CA LEU A 576 20.22 -11.47 9.54
C LEU A 576 19.16 -11.97 10.54
N ARG A 577 18.22 -12.82 10.10
CA ARG A 577 17.13 -13.36 10.93
C ARG A 577 17.16 -14.91 10.92
N PRO A 578 18.26 -15.54 11.43
CA PRO A 578 18.39 -16.99 11.39
C PRO A 578 17.32 -17.67 12.25
N ARG A 579 16.80 -18.80 11.76
CA ARG A 579 15.82 -19.65 12.47
C ARG A 579 16.36 -21.07 12.59
N ALA A 580 15.87 -21.80 13.60
CA ALA A 580 16.27 -23.19 13.85
C ALA A 580 15.87 -24.15 12.72
N VAL A 581 14.80 -23.82 11.99
CA VAL A 581 14.28 -24.60 10.87
C VAL A 581 14.20 -23.68 9.63
N PRO A 582 14.53 -24.16 8.42
CA PRO A 582 14.32 -23.42 7.18
C PRO A 582 12.88 -22.92 7.05
N GLY A 583 12.71 -21.64 6.71
CA GLY A 583 11.42 -21.10 6.30
C GLY A 583 11.15 -21.28 4.80
N ILE A 584 10.03 -20.71 4.35
CA ILE A 584 9.58 -20.67 2.97
C ILE A 584 9.47 -19.21 2.54
N VAL A 585 9.94 -18.89 1.33
CA VAL A 585 9.76 -17.58 0.68
C VAL A 585 8.93 -17.79 -0.58
N LEU A 586 7.68 -17.35 -0.56
CA LEU A 586 6.85 -17.27 -1.76
C LEU A 586 7.26 -16.06 -2.60
N THR A 587 7.34 -16.25 -3.90
CA THR A 587 7.76 -15.18 -4.82
C THR A 587 6.90 -15.08 -6.07
N THR A 588 6.90 -13.89 -6.67
CA THR A 588 6.26 -13.60 -7.96
C THR A 588 7.12 -14.01 -9.16
N ALA A 589 8.40 -14.32 -8.95
CA ALA A 589 9.27 -14.82 -10.02
C ALA A 589 8.94 -16.26 -10.38
N SER A 590 8.74 -16.54 -11.68
CA SER A 590 8.49 -17.88 -12.21
C SER A 590 9.70 -18.81 -12.12
N ILE A 591 10.90 -18.25 -12.26
CA ILE A 591 12.17 -19.01 -12.21
C ILE A 591 13.11 -18.34 -11.20
N PRO A 592 12.85 -18.48 -9.89
CA PRO A 592 13.69 -17.87 -8.87
C PRO A 592 14.93 -18.71 -8.60
N PHE A 593 15.92 -18.09 -7.96
CA PHE A 593 16.93 -18.87 -7.24
C PHE A 593 16.25 -19.75 -6.18
N PRO A 594 16.69 -21.01 -6.01
CA PRO A 594 15.97 -21.98 -5.19
C PRO A 594 15.98 -21.70 -3.68
N PHE A 595 16.88 -20.81 -3.20
CA PHE A 595 17.06 -20.52 -1.78
C PHE A 595 17.33 -19.04 -1.55
N ALA A 596 16.95 -18.51 -0.39
CA ALA A 596 17.32 -17.18 0.09
C ALA A 596 17.62 -17.25 1.60
N GLY A 597 18.88 -16.98 1.96
CA GLY A 597 19.42 -17.29 3.28
C GLY A 597 19.35 -18.79 3.57
N THR A 598 18.62 -19.17 4.62
CA THR A 598 18.37 -20.58 4.99
C THR A 598 16.97 -21.05 4.61
N ASN A 599 16.27 -20.33 3.73
CA ASN A 599 14.87 -20.56 3.40
C ASN A 599 14.71 -21.09 1.97
N VAL A 600 13.69 -21.92 1.76
CA VAL A 600 13.31 -22.45 0.44
C VAL A 600 12.51 -21.39 -0.30
N VAL A 601 12.91 -21.05 -1.53
CA VAL A 601 12.17 -20.10 -2.37
C VAL A 601 11.25 -20.89 -3.30
N ILE A 602 9.97 -20.51 -3.34
CA ILE A 602 8.93 -21.21 -4.11
C ILE A 602 8.14 -20.19 -4.93
N PRO A 603 8.02 -20.36 -6.25
CA PRO A 603 7.12 -19.55 -7.08
C PRO A 603 5.68 -19.65 -6.56
N THR A 604 4.99 -18.51 -6.48
CA THR A 604 3.59 -18.49 -6.04
C THR A 604 2.71 -19.31 -6.97
N GLU A 605 3.03 -19.33 -8.27
CA GLU A 605 2.28 -20.09 -9.28
C GLU A 605 2.32 -21.61 -9.08
N ASP A 606 3.40 -22.15 -8.50
CA ASP A 606 3.56 -23.59 -8.27
C ASP A 606 2.65 -24.12 -7.15
N VAL A 607 2.20 -23.23 -6.27
CA VAL A 607 1.43 -23.56 -5.08
C VAL A 607 -0.04 -23.13 -5.18
N LEU A 608 -0.49 -22.70 -6.37
CA LEU A 608 -1.89 -22.39 -6.61
C LEU A 608 -2.75 -23.66 -6.67
N SER A 609 -3.97 -23.53 -6.16
CA SER A 609 -5.01 -24.55 -6.24
C SER A 609 -5.58 -24.67 -7.66
N SER A 610 -6.30 -25.77 -7.92
CA SER A 610 -7.11 -25.90 -9.14
C SER A 610 -8.34 -24.99 -9.07
N ALA A 611 -8.81 -24.48 -10.22
CA ALA A 611 -9.96 -23.59 -10.29
C ALA A 611 -11.20 -24.18 -9.58
N GLY A 612 -11.88 -23.36 -8.77
CA GLY A 612 -13.07 -23.76 -8.00
C GLY A 612 -12.81 -24.28 -6.58
N SER A 613 -11.57 -24.26 -6.11
CA SER A 613 -11.22 -24.55 -4.71
C SER A 613 -11.69 -23.44 -3.75
N LYS A 614 -11.90 -23.79 -2.47
CA LYS A 614 -12.26 -22.82 -1.41
C LYS A 614 -11.14 -21.85 -1.03
N SER A 615 -9.94 -22.06 -1.54
CA SER A 615 -8.77 -21.21 -1.29
C SER A 615 -7.88 -21.22 -2.53
N ALA A 616 -7.31 -20.07 -2.87
CA ALA A 616 -6.41 -19.91 -4.01
C ALA A 616 -5.11 -20.72 -3.89
N ILE A 617 -4.71 -21.10 -2.66
CA ILE A 617 -3.41 -21.74 -2.38
C ILE A 617 -3.60 -23.19 -1.92
N ASP A 618 -2.82 -24.09 -2.50
CA ASP A 618 -2.79 -25.50 -2.17
C ASP A 618 -1.68 -25.77 -1.14
N MET A 619 -2.10 -25.92 0.11
CA MET A 619 -1.18 -26.18 1.22
C MET A 619 -0.44 -27.52 1.08
N ALA A 620 -1.00 -28.51 0.38
CA ALA A 620 -0.32 -29.77 0.15
C ALA A 620 0.87 -29.58 -0.80
N ARG A 621 0.71 -28.75 -1.84
CA ARG A 621 1.81 -28.38 -2.76
C ARG A 621 2.92 -27.63 -2.05
N ILE A 622 2.57 -26.67 -1.18
CA ILE A 622 3.55 -25.96 -0.35
C ILE A 622 4.39 -26.96 0.46
N LYS A 623 3.73 -27.90 1.16
CA LYS A 623 4.43 -28.91 1.99
C LYS A 623 5.34 -29.80 1.17
N VAL A 624 4.92 -30.23 -0.02
CA VAL A 624 5.73 -31.06 -0.92
C VAL A 624 6.95 -30.30 -1.42
N ALA A 625 6.77 -29.07 -1.92
CA ALA A 625 7.87 -28.24 -2.41
C ALA A 625 8.88 -27.90 -1.31
N TYR A 626 8.39 -27.59 -0.10
CA TYR A 626 9.24 -27.37 1.07
C TYR A 626 10.08 -28.60 1.41
N ARG A 627 9.47 -29.79 1.54
CA ARG A 627 10.20 -31.04 1.89
C ARG A 627 11.31 -31.36 0.89
N HIS A 628 11.06 -31.09 -0.40
CA HIS A 628 12.07 -31.27 -1.44
C HIS A 628 13.27 -30.32 -1.28
N GLY A 629 13.03 -29.08 -0.86
CA GLY A 629 14.07 -28.05 -0.71
C GLY A 629 14.74 -27.97 0.67
N GLN A 630 14.09 -28.44 1.73
CA GLN A 630 14.49 -28.17 3.13
C GLN A 630 15.92 -28.63 3.44
N GLN A 631 16.30 -29.84 3.04
CA GLN A 631 17.65 -30.37 3.31
C GLN A 631 18.76 -29.59 2.59
N ALA A 632 18.46 -29.08 1.39
CA ALA A 632 19.38 -28.24 0.63
C ALA A 632 19.47 -26.82 1.21
N ALA A 633 18.33 -26.26 1.66
CA ALA A 633 18.28 -24.98 2.37
C ALA A 633 19.07 -25.01 3.70
N MET A 634 19.01 -26.13 4.44
CA MET A 634 19.84 -26.35 5.63
C MET A 634 21.33 -26.45 5.30
N GLY A 635 21.69 -26.95 4.12
CA GLY A 635 23.07 -26.96 3.63
C GLY A 635 23.60 -25.57 3.25
N GLY A 636 22.75 -24.54 3.23
CA GLY A 636 23.10 -23.16 2.87
C GLY A 636 23.81 -22.35 3.96
N THR A 637 24.00 -22.90 5.17
CA THR A 637 24.65 -22.20 6.30
C THR A 637 26.15 -22.45 6.42
N ALA A 638 26.65 -23.58 5.94
CA ALA A 638 28.05 -23.96 6.09
C ALA A 638 28.58 -24.71 4.87
N VAL A 639 29.83 -24.40 4.50
CA VAL A 639 30.58 -25.16 3.51
C VAL A 639 30.70 -26.60 4.00
N SER A 640 30.10 -27.55 3.28
CA SER A 640 30.13 -28.97 3.66
C SER A 640 30.11 -29.88 2.46
N LEU A 641 30.74 -31.05 2.59
CA LEU A 641 30.69 -32.12 1.60
C LEU A 641 29.97 -33.31 2.23
N LYS A 642 28.78 -33.66 1.72
CA LYS A 642 28.05 -34.86 2.16
C LYS A 642 28.39 -36.02 1.24
N VAL A 643 29.08 -37.02 1.77
CA VAL A 643 29.45 -38.24 1.05
C VAL A 643 28.37 -39.30 1.25
N SER A 644 27.95 -39.94 0.16
CA SER A 644 27.02 -41.07 0.18
C SER A 644 27.59 -42.26 0.95
N THR A 645 26.72 -43.10 1.50
CA THR A 645 27.09 -44.30 2.28
C THR A 645 27.95 -45.29 1.50
N ASP A 646 27.85 -45.27 0.17
CA ASP A 646 28.67 -46.09 -0.75
C ASP A 646 30.06 -45.49 -1.04
N GLY A 647 30.32 -44.24 -0.65
CA GLY A 647 31.59 -43.54 -0.88
C GLY A 647 31.90 -43.19 -2.35
N TYR A 648 30.94 -43.36 -3.27
CA TYR A 648 31.14 -43.12 -4.72
C TYR A 648 30.53 -41.82 -5.23
N SER A 649 29.64 -41.22 -4.44
CA SER A 649 29.03 -39.92 -4.74
C SER A 649 29.11 -38.98 -3.55
N ALA A 650 29.22 -37.68 -3.83
CA ALA A 650 29.13 -36.64 -2.82
C ALA A 650 28.39 -35.41 -3.36
N VAL A 651 27.85 -34.61 -2.46
CA VAL A 651 27.23 -33.32 -2.76
C VAL A 651 27.94 -32.24 -1.96
N LEU A 652 28.51 -31.27 -2.68
CA LEU A 652 29.14 -30.08 -2.11
C LEU A 652 28.07 -28.99 -1.90
N HIS A 653 28.03 -28.44 -0.70
CA HIS A 653 27.22 -27.29 -0.34
C HIS A 653 28.13 -26.09 -0.06
N ILE A 654 27.88 -24.96 -0.74
CA ILE A 654 28.52 -23.68 -0.49
C ILE A 654 27.42 -22.62 -0.37
N PRO A 655 27.43 -21.75 0.67
CA PRO A 655 26.47 -20.65 0.78
C PRO A 655 26.44 -19.78 -0.49
N GLY A 656 25.24 -19.52 -1.01
CA GLY A 656 25.05 -18.67 -2.19
C GLY A 656 25.33 -19.36 -3.54
N LYS A 657 25.63 -20.67 -3.56
CA LYS A 657 25.79 -21.45 -4.81
C LYS A 657 24.88 -22.68 -4.82
N ALA A 658 24.55 -23.15 -6.01
CA ALA A 658 23.77 -24.36 -6.18
C ALA A 658 24.52 -25.58 -5.61
N PRO A 659 23.84 -26.60 -5.04
CA PRO A 659 24.51 -27.82 -4.59
C PRO A 659 25.19 -28.53 -5.78
N TRP A 660 26.49 -28.84 -5.65
CA TRP A 660 27.25 -29.48 -6.72
C TRP A 660 27.43 -30.97 -6.45
N ARG A 661 26.78 -31.80 -7.26
CA ARG A 661 26.89 -33.26 -7.19
C ARG A 661 28.11 -33.76 -7.96
N VAL A 662 28.89 -34.64 -7.32
CA VAL A 662 30.13 -35.16 -7.85
C VAL A 662 30.21 -36.67 -7.69
N THR A 663 30.66 -37.35 -8.74
CA THR A 663 30.87 -38.80 -8.78
C THR A 663 32.33 -39.08 -9.18
N SER A 664 33.09 -39.68 -8.26
CA SER A 664 34.49 -40.16 -8.38
C SER A 664 35.22 -39.97 -7.05
N LYS A 665 35.91 -41.02 -6.57
CA LYS A 665 36.72 -40.96 -5.34
C LYS A 665 37.80 -39.87 -5.38
N GLY A 666 38.44 -39.67 -6.53
CA GLY A 666 39.46 -38.63 -6.68
C GLY A 666 38.88 -37.22 -6.59
N LYS A 667 37.71 -36.98 -7.20
CA LYS A 667 37.02 -35.67 -7.11
C LYS A 667 36.50 -35.40 -5.70
N ILE A 668 35.96 -36.43 -5.02
CA ILE A 668 35.47 -36.33 -3.64
C ILE A 668 36.63 -35.99 -2.70
N ALA A 669 37.79 -36.65 -2.84
CA ALA A 669 38.97 -36.37 -2.02
C ALA A 669 39.49 -34.93 -2.18
N VAL A 670 39.53 -34.41 -3.41
CA VAL A 670 39.91 -33.01 -3.68
C VAL A 670 38.96 -32.03 -3.01
N LEU A 671 37.65 -32.26 -3.11
CA LEU A 671 36.65 -31.40 -2.46
C LEU A 671 36.72 -31.50 -0.93
N GLN A 672 36.91 -32.70 -0.38
CA GLN A 672 37.03 -32.90 1.06
C GLN A 672 38.21 -32.12 1.62
N ARG A 673 39.39 -32.18 0.97
CA ARG A 673 40.58 -31.42 1.38
C ARG A 673 40.34 -29.92 1.42
N LEU A 674 39.55 -29.38 0.50
CA LEU A 674 39.22 -27.95 0.45
C LEU A 674 38.21 -27.56 1.53
N VAL A 675 37.21 -28.41 1.79
CA VAL A 675 36.26 -28.22 2.88
C VAL A 675 36.96 -28.30 4.24
N ASP A 676 37.87 -29.26 4.43
CA ASP A 676 38.66 -29.40 5.66
C ASP A 676 39.59 -28.20 5.87
N ALA A 677 40.24 -27.73 4.81
CA ALA A 677 41.10 -26.55 4.84
C ALA A 677 40.32 -25.27 5.19
N TYR A 678 39.11 -25.13 4.66
CA TYR A 678 38.19 -24.06 5.02
C TYR A 678 37.77 -24.14 6.49
N ALA A 679 37.38 -25.34 6.97
CA ALA A 679 36.99 -25.56 8.36
C ALA A 679 38.14 -25.31 9.36
N ALA A 680 39.39 -25.57 8.94
CA ALA A 680 40.60 -25.31 9.73
C ALA A 680 41.04 -23.83 9.73
N GLY A 681 40.34 -22.94 9.03
CA GLY A 681 40.69 -21.51 8.94
C GLY A 681 41.88 -21.21 8.00
N THR A 682 42.34 -22.20 7.23
CA THR A 682 43.41 -22.06 6.24
C THR A 682 42.87 -22.39 4.85
N PRO A 683 42.12 -21.48 4.19
CA PRO A 683 41.30 -21.82 3.02
C PRO A 683 42.11 -22.19 1.76
N HIS A 684 43.43 -21.99 1.78
CA HIS A 684 44.31 -22.24 0.64
C HIS A 684 44.99 -23.62 0.76
N VAL A 685 44.82 -24.45 -0.28
CA VAL A 685 45.51 -25.75 -0.37
C VAL A 685 46.50 -25.74 -1.53
N ASN A 686 47.77 -26.04 -1.25
CA ASN A 686 48.81 -26.14 -2.27
C ASN A 686 48.42 -27.21 -3.32
N THR A 687 48.65 -26.93 -4.60
CA THR A 687 48.25 -27.80 -5.72
C THR A 687 48.82 -29.22 -5.59
N LYS A 688 50.06 -29.39 -5.11
CA LYS A 688 50.66 -30.72 -4.92
C LYS A 688 49.91 -31.53 -3.84
N LYS A 689 49.59 -30.88 -2.72
CA LYS A 689 48.84 -31.48 -1.60
C LYS A 689 47.36 -31.71 -1.96
N LEU A 690 46.79 -30.81 -2.75
CA LEU A 690 45.40 -30.90 -3.21
C LEU A 690 45.20 -32.10 -4.11
N MET A 691 46.15 -32.37 -5.01
CA MET A 691 46.04 -33.40 -6.04
C MET A 691 46.65 -34.76 -5.65
N GLU A 692 47.12 -34.91 -4.42
CA GLU A 692 47.67 -36.16 -3.89
C GLU A 692 46.69 -37.32 -4.11
N ASP A 693 47.16 -38.48 -4.58
CA ASP A 693 46.34 -39.68 -4.87
C ASP A 693 45.29 -39.56 -5.99
N THR A 694 45.32 -38.50 -6.82
CA THR A 694 44.36 -38.33 -7.93
C THR A 694 44.92 -38.64 -9.33
N ASN A 695 46.22 -38.94 -9.44
CA ASN A 695 46.98 -39.11 -10.69
C ASN A 695 46.91 -37.90 -11.66
N CYS A 696 46.43 -36.73 -11.20
CA CYS A 696 46.23 -35.54 -12.01
C CYS A 696 47.13 -34.39 -11.54
N GLY A 697 47.69 -33.60 -12.47
CA GLY A 697 48.56 -32.46 -12.12
C GLY A 697 47.83 -31.19 -11.68
N SER A 698 46.53 -31.08 -11.93
CA SER A 698 45.71 -29.92 -11.52
C SER A 698 44.21 -30.27 -11.49
N PRO A 699 43.37 -29.46 -10.82
CA PRO A 699 41.91 -29.61 -10.88
C PRO A 699 41.35 -29.59 -12.30
N ALA A 700 41.95 -28.79 -13.21
CA ALA A 700 41.53 -28.73 -14.61
C ALA A 700 41.71 -30.06 -15.36
N ASN A 701 42.63 -30.92 -14.91
CA ASN A 701 42.82 -32.26 -15.49
C ASN A 701 41.88 -33.30 -14.88
N LEU A 702 41.39 -33.05 -13.66
CA LEU A 702 40.53 -33.98 -12.91
C LEU A 702 39.03 -33.76 -13.19
N PHE A 703 38.62 -32.51 -13.39
CA PHE A 703 37.24 -32.14 -13.71
C PHE A 703 37.08 -31.94 -15.23
N SER A 704 36.06 -32.56 -15.82
CA SER A 704 35.77 -32.45 -17.25
C SER A 704 35.39 -31.02 -17.65
N LYS A 705 35.56 -30.68 -18.93
CA LYS A 705 35.12 -29.38 -19.48
C LYS A 705 33.64 -29.07 -19.23
N ASN A 706 32.78 -30.09 -19.20
CA ASN A 706 31.34 -29.96 -18.96
C ASN A 706 30.95 -29.89 -17.47
N SER A 707 31.92 -29.90 -16.55
CA SER A 707 31.66 -29.81 -15.11
C SER A 707 31.68 -28.33 -14.68
N PRO A 708 30.78 -27.87 -13.80
CA PRO A 708 30.72 -26.47 -13.37
C PRO A 708 31.84 -26.12 -12.37
N TRP A 709 32.96 -26.85 -12.37
CA TRP A 709 33.96 -26.81 -11.30
C TRP A 709 34.64 -25.44 -11.12
N ARG A 710 34.70 -24.65 -12.20
CA ARG A 710 35.23 -23.27 -12.19
C ARG A 710 34.36 -22.32 -11.37
N ASP A 711 33.07 -22.64 -11.25
CA ASP A 711 32.14 -21.85 -10.43
C ASP A 711 32.39 -22.11 -8.95
N TYR A 712 33.00 -23.24 -8.57
CA TYR A 712 33.19 -23.63 -7.16
C TYR A 712 34.64 -23.55 -6.69
N LEU A 713 35.61 -23.46 -7.60
CA LEU A 713 37.06 -23.52 -7.30
C LEU A 713 37.79 -22.38 -7.99
N VAL A 714 38.64 -21.66 -7.24
CA VAL A 714 39.46 -20.57 -7.79
C VAL A 714 40.94 -20.76 -7.44
N LYS A 715 41.82 -20.42 -8.38
CA LYS A 715 43.26 -20.42 -8.17
C LYS A 715 43.68 -19.13 -7.47
N VAL A 716 44.50 -19.24 -6.43
CA VAL A 716 44.98 -18.09 -5.66
C VAL A 716 45.98 -17.29 -6.50
N LYS A 717 45.74 -15.99 -6.70
CA LYS A 717 46.66 -15.11 -7.45
C LYS A 717 48.04 -15.09 -6.77
N GLY A 718 49.10 -15.32 -7.53
CA GLY A 718 50.49 -15.31 -7.03
C GLY A 718 50.93 -16.57 -6.27
N ALA A 719 50.08 -17.59 -6.12
CA ALA A 719 50.44 -18.83 -5.41
C ALA A 719 50.06 -20.09 -6.21
N HIS A 720 50.81 -21.19 -5.98
CA HIS A 720 50.46 -22.52 -6.50
C HIS A 720 49.40 -23.20 -5.62
N ALA A 721 48.30 -22.51 -5.32
CA ALA A 721 47.26 -22.97 -4.40
C ALA A 721 45.85 -22.75 -4.97
N TRP A 722 44.89 -23.49 -4.44
CA TRP A 722 43.47 -23.40 -4.76
C TRP A 722 42.66 -23.22 -3.49
N GLN A 723 41.49 -22.63 -3.65
CA GLN A 723 40.50 -22.46 -2.60
C GLN A 723 39.08 -22.64 -3.16
N LEU A 724 38.11 -22.79 -2.25
CA LEU A 724 36.70 -22.71 -2.61
C LEU A 724 36.36 -21.29 -3.05
N HIS A 725 35.62 -21.18 -4.15
CA HIS A 725 35.12 -19.90 -4.63
C HIS A 725 33.87 -19.54 -3.83
N LEU A 726 34.07 -18.75 -2.78
CA LEU A 726 32.97 -18.19 -1.97
C LEU A 726 32.52 -16.87 -2.61
N PRO A 727 31.20 -16.60 -2.72
CA PRO A 727 30.73 -15.27 -3.09
C PRO A 727 31.15 -14.28 -1.99
N MET A 728 31.98 -13.29 -2.33
CA MET A 728 32.37 -12.21 -1.41
C MET A 728 31.20 -11.22 -1.27
N LEU A 729 31.03 -10.67 -0.07
CA LEU A 729 29.96 -9.73 0.29
C LEU A 729 30.09 -8.33 -0.36
N ASP A 730 31.17 -8.02 -1.10
CA ASP A 730 31.53 -6.65 -1.52
C ASP A 730 32.13 -6.51 -2.94
N ASP A 731 32.07 -7.50 -3.84
CA ASP A 731 32.53 -7.26 -5.23
C ASP A 731 31.47 -6.46 -6.02
N PRO A 732 31.84 -5.34 -6.67
CA PRO A 732 30.94 -4.64 -7.58
C PRO A 732 30.58 -5.57 -8.76
N VAL A 733 29.31 -5.57 -9.13
CA VAL A 733 28.82 -6.21 -10.34
C VAL A 733 29.47 -5.50 -11.53
N ASP A 734 30.52 -6.08 -12.10
CA ASP A 734 31.04 -5.67 -13.42
C ASP A 734 30.08 -6.23 -14.48
N ASP A 735 29.22 -5.34 -14.99
CA ASP A 735 28.51 -5.51 -16.26
C ASP A 735 29.56 -5.41 -17.40
N ASP A 736 30.19 -6.51 -17.76
CA ASP A 736 30.88 -6.63 -19.05
C ASP A 736 30.39 -7.90 -19.77
N ALA A 737 29.18 -7.78 -20.31
CA ALA A 737 28.74 -8.58 -21.44
C ALA A 737 29.13 -7.89 -22.75
N SER A 738 30.42 -7.91 -23.10
CA SER A 738 30.84 -7.76 -24.49
C SER A 738 32.29 -8.19 -24.67
N GLU A 739 32.51 -9.34 -25.30
CA GLU A 739 33.50 -9.53 -26.37
C GLU A 739 33.35 -10.96 -26.90
N VAL A 740 32.53 -11.10 -27.94
CA VAL A 740 32.64 -12.22 -28.88
C VAL A 740 33.78 -11.84 -29.83
N GLU A 741 34.84 -12.64 -29.79
CA GLU A 741 35.93 -12.63 -30.75
C GLU A 741 35.38 -12.62 -32.19
N SER A 742 35.78 -11.62 -32.98
CA SER A 742 35.71 -11.70 -34.44
C SER A 742 37.14 -11.73 -34.99
N GLU A 743 37.61 -12.95 -35.27
CA GLU A 743 38.70 -13.19 -36.20
C GLU A 743 38.23 -12.87 -37.62
N ALA A 744 38.54 -11.67 -38.12
CA ALA A 744 38.68 -11.37 -39.54
C ALA A 744 39.31 -9.99 -39.73
N GLU A 745 40.64 -9.95 -39.95
CA GLU A 745 41.38 -9.01 -40.83
C GLU A 745 42.84 -8.84 -40.39
N ALA A 746 43.71 -9.77 -40.81
CA ALA A 746 45.14 -9.51 -41.01
C ALA A 746 45.78 -10.60 -41.90
N LEU A 747 45.24 -10.78 -43.11
CA LEU A 747 46.00 -11.29 -44.25
C LEU A 747 46.29 -10.10 -45.18
N ALA A 748 47.19 -9.24 -44.69
CA ALA A 748 47.95 -8.27 -45.47
C ALA A 748 49.21 -7.95 -44.67
N GLY A 749 50.25 -8.78 -44.85
CA GLY A 749 51.53 -8.71 -44.16
C GLY A 749 52.24 -10.03 -44.17
#